data_AF-A0A2V7WQ84-F1
#
_entry.id   AF-A0A2V7WQ84-F1
#
_cell.length_a   1.000
_cell.length_b   1.000
_cell.length_c   1.000
_cell.angle_alpha   90.00
_cell.angle_beta   90.00
_cell.angle_gamma   90.00
#
_symmetry.space_group_name_H-M   'P 1'
#
loop_
_entity.id
_entity.type
_entity.pdbx_description
1 polymer ?
#
loop_
_entity_poly.entity_id
_entity_poly.type
_entity_poly.pdbx_seq_one_letter_code
_entity_poly.pdbx_strand_id
1 'polypeptide(L)'
;MGTLVPRVTINLYQEATAADGTQSLTLVDTTQTSSWDDWANGKRPDGNPNMNCAGQDPNDPYYKFSLGTSNRYKCYDGFHAWNQMEPAVYDGRYQFPSPAYIANHPLSSAQSDNGQTLVSLPAGKYVVEVMVPQGYEIVKEEDKNILIGDTYIAPVTQQFGGLGSIFIMPDQAAVNAYYNANNPQNPTTNLGRTSSSLGDFGPGGLSVQPAPCVGTPHTVPDFLTLFPGSQEVAPFAGAIKNLCDRKEIRLGDQMQGATDFFVFTQTPISAHYAGMILDDASAEFNTAAPDYGEKFAVPFVPVSFRDFNGVEISRTYSDQYGMYNGLVYSTWAVNPPNPTGYAPNMTITCMNDPGPIPDPNHSGQLITDPMYNPNYSNFCYTLPFMPGNTSYLDTPVLPVAAFAAGYNPVDCAYPDATPAILRVDSSAAQFGPWITTAGGTLTITALGDVQVPNNAYSGPFVTGTGLDAQKTVLRHYGFGSNTSGTGSVALVNNTTGASSVLATTAWSDGQITATVPANLAVGTYELAITADNGKKSIDTVMVTVAAAGSKEPTYVNPPDPTVAIDTGLLHPIQDAIDAAQPGDMIMLNGSVMPSVAQPNAVRCDLPSIGNVTNAAAPTCGAANYPELVIMYKPVRLQGVGAASVIINATKYPTQKLETWRSTINTLFGLDSQGNTLPGTPQVDPLPGQEITGGILLLEPSVLGTEEGAGITVLAKGLRANGTPFTNCNGNSKVPGNFLCAAASIDGVSITGGDAGGGIYVNGWAHGLSISNNR
;
A
#
# COMPACT_ATOMS: atom_id res chain seq x y z
N MET A 1 9.94 -15.17 16.20
CA MET A 1 9.42 -14.97 17.57
C MET A 1 7.92 -15.18 17.48
N GLY A 2 7.38 -16.23 18.10
CA GLY A 2 5.94 -16.51 18.07
C GLY A 2 5.18 -15.62 19.04
N THR A 3 3.93 -15.32 18.72
CA THR A 3 2.97 -14.63 19.60
C THR A 3 2.70 -15.50 20.84
N LEU A 4 2.86 -14.93 22.02
CA LEU A 4 2.66 -15.64 23.30
C LEU A 4 1.17 -15.64 23.67
N VAL A 5 0.64 -16.75 24.21
CA VAL A 5 -0.80 -16.92 24.47
C VAL A 5 -1.13 -16.65 25.94
N PRO A 6 -1.91 -15.60 26.28
CA PRO A 6 -2.28 -15.29 27.65
C PRO A 6 -3.42 -16.18 28.17
N ARG A 7 -3.60 -16.26 29.50
CA ARG A 7 -4.71 -16.95 30.20
C ARG A 7 -4.81 -18.45 29.94
N VAL A 8 -3.70 -19.10 29.60
CA VAL A 8 -3.63 -20.56 29.42
C VAL A 8 -3.42 -21.22 30.78
N THR A 9 -4.28 -22.16 31.15
CA THR A 9 -4.13 -22.92 32.39
C THR A 9 -2.97 -23.91 32.26
N ILE A 10 -2.05 -23.85 33.21
CA ILE A 10 -0.92 -24.78 33.34
C ILE A 10 -1.05 -25.52 34.66
N ASN A 11 -1.01 -26.84 34.61
CA ASN A 11 -1.02 -27.70 35.79
C ASN A 11 0.38 -28.26 36.06
N LEU A 12 0.73 -28.38 37.33
CA LEU A 12 1.95 -29.03 37.79
C LEU A 12 1.58 -30.28 38.58
N TYR A 13 2.04 -31.43 38.10
CA TYR A 13 1.90 -32.72 38.76
C TYR A 13 3.25 -33.15 39.32
N GLN A 14 3.25 -33.82 40.48
CA GLN A 14 4.40 -34.58 40.96
C GLN A 14 4.21 -36.04 40.58
N GLU A 15 5.23 -36.60 39.93
CA GLU A 15 5.29 -38.01 39.61
C GLU A 15 5.72 -38.79 40.85
N ALA A 16 4.92 -39.79 41.21
CA ALA A 16 5.25 -40.75 42.25
C ALA A 16 5.16 -42.17 41.69
N THR A 17 6.00 -43.06 42.20
CA THR A 17 5.93 -44.49 41.89
C THR A 17 5.16 -45.18 43.02
N ALA A 18 4.01 -45.76 42.69
CA ALA A 18 3.24 -46.58 43.61
C ALA A 18 4.01 -47.88 43.93
N ALA A 19 3.61 -48.57 45.00
CA ALA A 19 4.30 -49.78 45.48
C ALA A 19 4.29 -50.94 44.48
N ASP A 20 3.40 -50.93 43.49
CA ASP A 20 3.31 -51.89 42.39
C ASP A 20 4.14 -51.51 41.15
N GLY A 21 4.90 -50.40 41.22
CA GLY A 21 5.72 -49.87 40.13
C GLY A 21 4.95 -48.97 39.16
N THR A 22 3.65 -48.76 39.32
CA THR A 22 2.88 -47.84 38.48
C THR A 22 3.23 -46.39 38.79
N GLN A 23 3.28 -45.56 37.76
CA GLN A 23 3.45 -44.11 37.93
C GLN A 23 2.10 -43.46 38.18
N SER A 24 2.01 -42.64 39.22
CA SER A 24 0.85 -41.81 39.54
C SER A 24 1.23 -40.34 39.47
N LEU A 25 0.36 -39.53 38.87
CA LEU A 25 0.48 -38.07 38.85
C LEU A 25 -0.43 -37.48 39.92
N THR A 26 0.14 -36.77 40.89
CA THR A 26 -0.62 -36.01 41.89
C THR A 26 -0.57 -34.53 41.52
N LEU A 27 -1.71 -33.87 41.36
CA LEU A 27 -1.75 -32.42 41.11
C LEU A 27 -1.21 -31.69 42.35
N VAL A 28 -0.16 -30.89 42.15
CA VAL A 28 0.52 -30.13 43.21
C VAL A 28 0.12 -28.66 43.16
N ASP A 29 0.02 -28.11 41.95
CA ASP A 29 -0.21 -26.69 41.74
C ASP A 29 -0.87 -26.42 40.39
N THR A 30 -1.58 -25.30 40.27
CA THR A 30 -2.17 -24.81 39.02
C THR A 30 -1.94 -23.32 38.93
N THR A 31 -1.52 -22.85 37.76
CA THR A 31 -1.34 -21.42 37.46
C THR A 31 -1.91 -21.11 36.08
N GLN A 32 -1.95 -19.82 35.72
CA GLN A 32 -2.28 -19.38 34.38
C GLN A 32 -1.13 -18.59 33.78
N THR A 33 -0.99 -18.65 32.46
CA THR A 33 -0.08 -17.74 31.76
C THR A 33 -0.52 -16.30 31.93
N SER A 34 0.44 -15.40 32.13
CA SER A 34 0.19 -13.97 32.33
C SER A 34 -0.47 -13.34 31.11
N SER A 35 -1.24 -12.29 31.39
CA SER A 35 -1.75 -11.34 30.42
C SER A 35 -1.22 -9.95 30.76
N TRP A 36 -0.56 -9.29 29.81
CA TRP A 36 -0.16 -7.90 29.92
C TRP A 36 -1.37 -7.01 30.13
N ASP A 37 -2.48 -7.26 29.43
CA ASP A 37 -3.73 -6.49 29.60
C ASP A 37 -4.30 -6.60 31.02
N ASP A 38 -4.38 -7.81 31.59
CA ASP A 38 -4.90 -8.00 32.95
C ASP A 38 -3.98 -7.32 33.97
N TRP A 39 -2.66 -7.41 33.75
CA TRP A 39 -1.69 -6.75 34.59
C TRP A 39 -1.81 -5.22 34.48
N ALA A 40 -1.84 -4.65 33.28
CA ALA A 40 -1.88 -3.20 33.05
C ALA A 40 -3.15 -2.55 33.64
N ASN A 41 -4.29 -3.25 33.58
CA ASN A 41 -5.56 -2.80 34.16
C ASN A 41 -5.70 -3.12 35.66
N GLY A 42 -4.77 -3.88 36.23
CA GLY A 42 -4.76 -4.28 37.63
C GLY A 42 -4.22 -3.22 38.59
N LYS A 43 -4.14 -3.60 39.87
CA LYS A 43 -3.57 -2.77 40.95
C LYS A 43 -2.45 -3.50 41.68
N ARG A 44 -1.46 -2.72 42.12
CA ARG A 44 -0.40 -3.13 43.03
C ARG A 44 -0.99 -3.40 44.43
N PRO A 45 -0.29 -4.15 45.30
CA PRO A 45 -0.74 -4.43 46.67
C PRO A 45 -1.02 -3.19 47.53
N ASP A 46 -0.42 -2.05 47.20
CA ASP A 46 -0.64 -0.75 47.86
C ASP A 46 -1.94 -0.03 47.39
N GLY A 47 -2.68 -0.62 46.45
CA GLY A 47 -3.93 -0.09 45.91
C GLY A 47 -3.76 0.85 44.71
N ASN A 48 -2.52 1.16 44.31
CA ASN A 48 -2.24 1.97 43.13
C ASN A 48 -2.38 1.14 41.83
N PRO A 49 -2.75 1.73 40.69
CA PRO A 49 -2.71 1.03 39.40
C PRO A 49 -1.33 0.43 39.12
N ASN A 50 -1.30 -0.76 38.52
CA ASN A 50 -0.07 -1.44 38.08
C ASN A 50 0.68 -0.59 37.06
N MET A 51 -0.03 -0.06 36.08
CA MET A 51 0.51 0.96 35.19
C MET A 51 0.24 2.35 35.76
N ASN A 52 1.29 3.13 36.04
CA ASN A 52 1.17 4.51 36.52
C ASN A 52 2.17 5.40 35.80
N CYS A 53 1.68 6.40 35.07
CA CYS A 53 2.50 7.39 34.38
C CYS A 53 2.87 8.52 35.35
N ALA A 54 3.74 8.19 36.32
CA ALA A 54 3.99 9.02 37.51
C ALA A 54 4.64 10.39 37.22
N GLY A 55 5.18 10.61 36.02
CA GLY A 55 5.82 11.87 35.64
C GLY A 55 4.89 12.98 35.12
N GLN A 56 3.57 12.78 35.08
CA GLN A 56 2.67 13.72 34.39
C GLN A 56 1.88 14.63 35.34
N ASP A 57 1.98 15.94 35.10
CA ASP A 57 1.31 17.00 35.87
C ASP A 57 -0.22 16.88 35.73
N PRO A 58 -1.01 16.79 36.82
CA PRO A 58 -2.47 16.83 36.76
C PRO A 58 -3.05 18.11 36.13
N ASN A 59 -2.24 19.17 35.99
CA ASN A 59 -2.60 20.41 35.31
C ASN A 59 -2.29 20.41 33.81
N ASP A 60 -1.76 19.31 33.27
CA ASP A 60 -1.45 19.20 31.86
C ASP A 60 -2.71 19.45 31.00
N PRO A 61 -2.66 20.38 30.03
CA PRO A 61 -3.76 20.63 29.11
C PRO A 61 -4.27 19.35 28.42
N TYR A 62 -3.40 18.42 28.05
CA TYR A 62 -3.79 17.15 27.42
C TYR A 62 -4.81 16.38 28.27
N TYR A 63 -4.60 16.30 29.59
CA TYR A 63 -5.54 15.60 30.47
C TYR A 63 -6.90 16.26 30.56
N LYS A 64 -6.89 17.58 30.68
CA LYS A 64 -8.12 18.35 30.87
C LYS A 64 -8.95 18.41 29.60
N PHE A 65 -8.31 18.54 28.44
CA PHE A 65 -8.97 18.84 27.18
C PHE A 65 -9.11 17.63 26.25
N SER A 66 -8.21 16.64 26.34
CA SER A 66 -8.16 15.51 25.38
C SER A 66 -8.48 14.16 26.02
N LEU A 67 -7.75 13.75 27.08
CA LEU A 67 -7.92 12.40 27.65
C LEU A 67 -9.11 12.28 28.63
N GLY A 68 -9.43 13.38 29.33
CA GLY A 68 -10.36 13.40 30.44
C GLY A 68 -9.72 12.94 31.76
N THR A 69 -10.01 13.65 32.85
CA THR A 69 -9.34 13.47 34.16
C THR A 69 -9.51 12.08 34.78
N SER A 70 -10.58 11.35 34.42
CA SER A 70 -10.81 9.97 34.87
C SER A 70 -9.82 8.95 34.28
N ASN A 71 -9.17 9.30 33.17
CA ASN A 71 -8.28 8.40 32.44
C ASN A 71 -6.80 8.63 32.76
N ARG A 72 -6.46 9.42 33.79
CA ARG A 72 -5.07 9.79 34.15
C ARG A 72 -4.09 8.65 34.47
N TYR A 73 -4.60 7.43 34.59
CA TYR A 73 -3.80 6.22 34.83
C TYR A 73 -3.73 5.31 33.61
N LYS A 74 -4.39 5.69 32.51
CA LYS A 74 -4.22 5.04 31.21
C LYS A 74 -3.04 5.70 30.53
N CYS A 75 -1.87 5.10 30.74
CA CYS A 75 -0.65 5.53 30.09
C CYS A 75 -0.85 5.59 28.58
N TYR A 76 -0.31 6.64 27.98
CA TYR A 76 -0.26 6.85 26.54
C TYR A 76 1.19 7.12 26.17
N ASP A 77 1.58 6.65 24.99
CA ASP A 77 2.90 6.91 24.44
C ASP A 77 2.92 8.33 23.86
N GLY A 78 3.92 9.12 24.21
CA GLY A 78 4.02 10.54 23.86
C GLY A 78 5.02 11.30 24.74
N PHE A 79 5.40 12.51 24.33
CA PHE A 79 6.40 13.34 25.03
C PHE A 79 6.05 13.65 26.48
N HIS A 80 4.77 13.72 26.78
CA HIS A 80 4.28 13.88 28.14
C HIS A 80 4.73 12.72 29.07
N ALA A 81 4.97 11.52 28.54
CA ALA A 81 5.45 10.33 29.26
C ALA A 81 6.92 9.98 28.96
N TRP A 82 7.67 10.88 28.29
CA TRP A 82 8.97 10.58 27.66
C TRP A 82 9.95 9.84 28.56
N ASN A 83 10.54 8.75 28.04
CA ASN A 83 11.53 7.90 28.71
C ASN A 83 11.09 7.27 30.05
N GLN A 84 9.79 7.17 30.31
CA GLN A 84 9.30 6.39 31.45
C GLN A 84 9.28 4.90 31.10
N MET A 85 9.85 4.09 31.99
CA MET A 85 9.81 2.63 31.89
C MET A 85 9.22 2.06 33.18
N GLU A 86 8.16 1.27 33.05
CA GLU A 86 7.59 0.51 34.15
C GLU A 86 7.88 -0.98 33.93
N PRO A 87 8.24 -1.73 34.97
CA PRO A 87 8.32 -3.19 34.89
C PRO A 87 6.94 -3.75 34.53
N ALA A 88 6.85 -4.54 33.46
CA ALA A 88 5.60 -5.18 33.03
C ALA A 88 5.80 -6.69 32.83
N VAL A 89 4.70 -7.44 32.84
CA VAL A 89 4.68 -8.86 32.43
C VAL A 89 4.53 -8.96 30.92
N TYR A 90 5.08 -10.00 30.30
CA TYR A 90 4.74 -10.35 28.92
C TYR A 90 3.66 -11.43 28.89
N ASP A 91 2.89 -11.52 27.82
CA ASP A 91 1.89 -12.57 27.64
C ASP A 91 2.54 -13.96 27.65
N GLY A 92 1.81 -14.99 28.08
CA GLY A 92 2.28 -16.39 27.97
C GLY A 92 3.30 -16.85 29.01
N ARG A 93 3.84 -15.96 29.86
CA ARG A 93 4.72 -16.37 30.97
C ARG A 93 3.94 -17.13 32.03
N TYR A 94 4.48 -18.21 32.56
CA TYR A 94 3.96 -18.85 33.77
C TYR A 94 5.10 -19.22 34.71
N GLN A 95 4.78 -19.44 35.99
CA GLN A 95 5.76 -19.79 37.01
C GLN A 95 5.13 -20.62 38.12
N PHE A 96 5.90 -21.61 38.59
CA PHE A 96 5.65 -22.36 39.81
C PHE A 96 6.80 -22.15 40.82
N PRO A 97 6.55 -22.27 42.14
CA PRO A 97 5.22 -22.41 42.75
C PRO A 97 4.37 -21.14 42.55
N SER A 98 3.06 -21.33 42.37
CA SER A 98 2.09 -20.26 42.15
C SER A 98 1.86 -19.44 43.43
N PRO A 99 1.30 -18.22 43.33
CA PRO A 99 0.90 -17.46 44.53
C PRO A 99 -0.02 -18.25 45.47
N ALA A 100 -0.91 -19.09 44.92
CA ALA A 100 -1.80 -19.93 45.71
C ALA A 100 -1.03 -21.04 46.46
N TYR A 101 -0.05 -21.67 45.81
CA TYR A 101 0.81 -22.66 46.47
C TYR A 101 1.65 -22.03 47.58
N ILE A 102 2.25 -20.87 47.32
CA ILE A 102 3.05 -20.13 48.31
C ILE A 102 2.21 -19.80 49.55
N ALA A 103 0.97 -19.33 49.35
CA ALA A 103 0.07 -19.02 50.45
C ALA A 103 -0.30 -20.25 51.30
N ASN A 104 -0.41 -21.42 50.66
CA ASN A 104 -0.74 -22.68 51.33
C ASN A 104 0.47 -23.40 51.94
N HIS A 105 1.69 -23.03 51.56
CA HIS A 105 2.95 -23.64 52.01
C HIS A 105 3.96 -22.59 52.50
N PRO A 106 3.65 -21.81 53.55
CA PRO A 106 4.57 -20.82 54.07
C PRO A 106 5.85 -21.47 54.61
N LEU A 107 6.97 -20.73 54.58
CA LEU A 107 8.23 -21.19 55.14
C LEU A 107 8.07 -21.51 56.62
N SER A 108 8.51 -22.70 57.02
CA SER A 108 8.61 -23.07 58.44
C SER A 108 9.69 -22.23 59.13
N SER A 109 9.60 -22.09 60.46
CA SER A 109 10.62 -21.36 61.24
C SER A 109 12.03 -21.90 60.99
N ALA A 110 12.19 -23.22 60.88
CA ALA A 110 13.48 -23.85 60.57
C ALA A 110 14.02 -23.50 59.18
N GLN A 111 13.15 -23.27 58.19
CA GLN A 111 13.57 -22.85 56.84
C GLN A 111 14.01 -21.39 56.86
N SER A 112 13.23 -20.53 57.51
CA SER A 112 13.55 -19.11 57.67
C SER A 112 14.85 -18.90 58.46
N ASP A 113 15.07 -19.66 59.53
CA ASP A 113 16.29 -19.61 60.35
C ASP A 113 17.54 -20.07 59.57
N ASN A 114 17.36 -20.94 58.57
CA ASN A 114 18.41 -21.34 57.63
C ASN A 114 18.60 -20.35 56.46
N GLY A 115 17.97 -19.18 56.51
CA GLY A 115 18.12 -18.12 55.51
C GLY A 115 17.34 -18.36 54.22
N GLN A 116 16.39 -19.31 54.19
CA GLN A 116 15.51 -19.48 53.04
C GLN A 116 14.55 -18.28 52.94
N THR A 117 14.50 -17.64 51.77
CA THR A 117 13.67 -16.45 51.52
C THR A 117 12.49 -16.71 50.60
N LEU A 118 12.45 -17.86 49.92
CA LEU A 118 11.43 -18.23 48.94
C LEU A 118 10.90 -19.65 49.21
N VAL A 119 9.59 -19.84 49.08
CA VAL A 119 8.97 -21.16 49.06
C VAL A 119 9.39 -21.88 47.78
N SER A 120 9.94 -23.09 47.92
CA SER A 120 10.40 -23.93 46.82
C SER A 120 9.61 -25.23 46.73
N LEU A 121 9.53 -25.77 45.52
CA LEU A 121 9.03 -27.13 45.31
C LEU A 121 10.09 -28.14 45.82
N PRO A 122 9.68 -29.25 46.46
CA PRO A 122 10.62 -30.31 46.85
C PRO A 122 11.37 -30.89 45.64
N ALA A 123 12.58 -31.41 45.87
CA ALA A 123 13.28 -32.19 44.84
C ALA A 123 12.43 -33.40 44.42
N GLY A 124 12.31 -33.65 43.11
CA GLY A 124 11.44 -34.68 42.59
C GLY A 124 11.30 -34.64 41.07
N LYS A 125 10.51 -35.56 40.55
CA LYS A 125 10.06 -35.55 39.16
C LYS A 125 8.69 -34.90 39.09
N TYR A 126 8.54 -33.99 38.13
CA TYR A 126 7.33 -33.24 37.91
C TYR A 126 6.90 -33.38 36.45
N VAL A 127 5.61 -33.31 36.22
CA VAL A 127 5.02 -33.22 34.88
C VAL A 127 4.25 -31.92 34.81
N VAL A 128 4.65 -31.06 33.87
CA VAL A 128 3.94 -29.83 33.56
C VAL A 128 2.97 -30.14 32.43
N GLU A 129 1.70 -29.75 32.58
CA GLU A 129 0.65 -29.93 31.58
C GLU A 129 0.13 -28.57 31.13
N VAL A 130 0.02 -28.38 29.82
CA VAL A 130 -0.73 -27.26 29.23
C VAL A 130 -2.16 -27.71 28.94
N MET A 131 -3.14 -26.97 29.47
CA MET A 131 -4.52 -27.12 29.05
C MET A 131 -4.70 -26.33 27.75
N VAL A 132 -4.63 -27.04 26.62
CA VAL A 132 -4.74 -26.41 25.29
C VAL A 132 -6.04 -25.60 25.21
N PRO A 133 -5.96 -24.27 24.97
CA PRO A 133 -7.15 -23.41 24.92
C PRO A 133 -8.08 -23.78 23.76
N GLN A 134 -9.36 -23.43 23.88
CA GLN A 134 -10.31 -23.61 22.80
C GLN A 134 -9.85 -22.90 21.52
N GLY A 135 -9.90 -23.61 20.39
CA GLY A 135 -9.48 -23.09 19.08
C GLY A 135 -7.98 -23.25 18.78
N TYR A 136 -7.18 -23.67 19.76
CA TYR A 136 -5.77 -24.01 19.58
C TYR A 136 -5.56 -25.51 19.51
N GLU A 137 -4.45 -25.91 18.87
CA GLU A 137 -3.92 -27.26 18.87
C GLU A 137 -2.47 -27.25 19.38
N ILE A 138 -2.07 -28.32 20.06
CA ILE A 138 -0.66 -28.55 20.38
C ILE A 138 0.10 -28.87 19.09
N VAL A 139 1.30 -28.29 18.93
CA VAL A 139 2.19 -28.64 17.82
C VAL A 139 2.67 -30.08 17.97
N LYS A 140 2.46 -30.88 16.93
CA LYS A 140 2.87 -32.29 16.80
C LYS A 140 3.92 -32.47 15.71
N GLU A 141 4.52 -33.65 15.62
CA GLU A 141 5.54 -33.97 14.63
C GLU A 141 5.05 -33.87 13.18
N GLU A 142 3.76 -34.13 12.96
CA GLU A 142 3.07 -34.10 11.67
C GLU A 142 2.51 -32.72 11.26
N ASP A 143 2.61 -31.72 12.13
CA ASP A 143 2.11 -30.36 11.86
C ASP A 143 3.16 -29.51 11.11
N LYS A 144 3.56 -29.97 9.92
CA LYS A 144 4.50 -29.24 9.04
C LYS A 144 3.82 -28.52 7.89
N ASN A 145 4.34 -27.35 7.55
CA ASN A 145 3.86 -26.49 6.46
C ASN A 145 5.01 -26.12 5.48
N ILE A 146 6.04 -26.95 5.43
CA ILE A 146 7.30 -26.67 4.69
C ILE A 146 7.41 -27.48 3.40
N LEU A 147 6.58 -28.52 3.29
CA LEU A 147 6.57 -29.49 2.20
C LEU A 147 5.51 -29.16 1.15
N ILE A 148 4.80 -28.05 1.32
CA ILE A 148 3.72 -27.61 0.44
C ILE A 148 3.97 -26.16 0.01
N GLY A 149 3.67 -25.85 -1.24
CA GLY A 149 3.87 -24.53 -1.85
C GLY A 149 4.48 -24.64 -3.25
N ASP A 150 4.47 -23.53 -3.99
CA ASP A 150 5.16 -23.44 -5.26
C ASP A 150 6.64 -23.78 -5.05
N THR A 151 7.17 -24.66 -5.91
CA THR A 151 8.59 -25.00 -5.87
C THR A 151 9.37 -23.71 -6.08
N TYR A 152 10.13 -23.27 -5.07
CA TYR A 152 11.12 -22.21 -5.25
C TYR A 152 12.15 -22.71 -6.27
N ILE A 153 11.96 -22.35 -7.54
CA ILE A 153 12.96 -22.53 -8.59
C ILE A 153 13.98 -21.41 -8.36
N ALA A 154 14.99 -21.69 -7.55
CA ALA A 154 16.14 -20.82 -7.44
C ALA A 154 16.67 -20.50 -8.86
N PRO A 155 17.08 -19.26 -9.15
CA PRO A 155 17.75 -18.94 -10.40
C PRO A 155 18.86 -19.96 -10.66
N VAL A 156 18.87 -20.51 -11.87
CA VAL A 156 19.68 -21.68 -12.30
C VAL A 156 21.21 -21.48 -12.17
N THR A 157 21.66 -20.32 -11.71
CA THR A 157 23.04 -20.07 -11.31
C THR A 157 23.23 -20.42 -9.84
N GLN A 158 23.63 -21.68 -9.58
CA GLN A 158 24.19 -22.08 -8.28
C GLN A 158 25.35 -21.15 -7.89
N GLN A 159 25.09 -20.22 -6.99
CA GLN A 159 26.13 -19.33 -6.42
C GLN A 159 26.91 -20.02 -5.29
N PHE A 160 26.42 -21.17 -4.81
CA PHE A 160 27.10 -22.06 -3.86
C PHE A 160 27.30 -23.43 -4.49
N GLY A 161 28.52 -23.72 -4.93
CA GLY A 161 28.89 -25.07 -5.33
C GLY A 161 28.87 -26.00 -4.11
N GLY A 162 27.98 -26.99 -4.11
CA GLY A 162 28.13 -28.18 -3.27
C GLY A 162 27.24 -28.30 -2.03
N LEU A 163 26.15 -27.54 -1.88
CA LEU A 163 25.11 -27.88 -0.90
C LEU A 163 24.01 -28.72 -1.55
N GLY A 164 24.23 -30.04 -1.59
CA GLY A 164 23.15 -31.01 -1.85
C GLY A 164 22.07 -30.95 -0.76
N SER A 165 20.86 -31.42 -1.10
CA SER A 165 19.64 -31.41 -0.29
C SER A 165 19.88 -31.40 1.22
N ILE A 166 19.66 -30.25 1.86
CA ILE A 166 19.67 -30.14 3.32
C ILE A 166 18.36 -30.73 3.83
N PHE A 167 18.38 -31.98 4.24
CA PHE A 167 17.27 -32.57 4.98
C PHE A 167 17.28 -32.01 6.40
N ILE A 168 16.30 -31.15 6.71
CA ILE A 168 16.06 -30.57 8.05
C ILE A 168 15.44 -31.61 9.02
N MET A 169 15.15 -32.83 8.54
CA MET A 169 14.51 -33.91 9.29
C MET A 169 15.45 -35.11 9.49
N PRO A 170 15.24 -35.95 10.53
CA PRO A 170 15.87 -37.27 10.58
C PRO A 170 15.49 -38.07 9.33
N ASP A 171 16.39 -38.95 8.88
CA ASP A 171 16.21 -39.77 7.69
C ASP A 171 14.87 -40.53 7.74
N GLN A 172 13.97 -40.21 6.81
CA GLN A 172 12.65 -40.83 6.73
C GLN A 172 12.78 -42.34 6.43
N ALA A 173 13.85 -42.80 5.76
CA ALA A 173 14.08 -44.22 5.53
C ALA A 173 14.44 -44.97 6.83
N ALA A 174 15.30 -44.41 7.68
CA ALA A 174 15.61 -44.95 9.00
C ALA A 174 14.40 -44.92 9.95
N VAL A 175 13.61 -43.84 9.92
CA VAL A 175 12.37 -43.72 10.69
C VAL A 175 11.35 -44.78 10.25
N ASN A 176 11.17 -44.98 8.94
CA ASN A 176 10.26 -45.98 8.40
C ASN A 176 10.72 -47.42 8.68
N ALA A 177 12.03 -47.70 8.58
CA ALA A 177 12.57 -49.03 8.90
C ALA A 177 12.31 -49.44 10.36
N TYR A 178 12.25 -48.48 11.29
CA TYR A 178 12.01 -48.73 12.71
C TYR A 178 10.52 -48.70 13.09
N TYR A 179 9.74 -47.75 12.55
CA TYR A 179 8.35 -47.50 12.98
C TYR A 179 7.29 -48.01 12.01
N ASN A 180 7.59 -48.18 10.72
CA ASN A 180 6.57 -48.52 9.71
C ASN A 180 7.14 -49.32 8.52
N ALA A 181 7.75 -50.48 8.81
CA ALA A 181 8.51 -51.28 7.84
C ALA A 181 7.71 -51.82 6.65
N ASN A 182 6.37 -51.73 6.68
CA ASN A 182 5.46 -52.31 5.69
C ASN A 182 4.62 -51.28 4.94
N ASN A 183 4.88 -49.97 5.08
CA ASN A 183 4.12 -48.94 4.36
C ASN A 183 4.46 -48.96 2.85
N PRO A 184 3.49 -49.28 1.95
CA PRO A 184 3.74 -49.40 0.51
C PRO A 184 3.99 -48.06 -0.20
N GLN A 185 3.83 -46.92 0.47
CA GLN A 185 3.97 -45.58 -0.11
C GLN A 185 5.41 -45.04 -0.03
N ASN A 186 6.37 -45.72 0.60
CA ASN A 186 7.75 -45.24 0.76
C ASN A 186 8.84 -46.32 0.61
N PRO A 187 9.91 -46.09 -0.18
CA PRO A 187 11.04 -47.01 -0.28
C PRO A 187 11.92 -47.01 0.99
N THR A 188 12.26 -48.19 1.51
CA THR A 188 13.11 -48.40 2.71
C THR A 188 14.62 -48.27 2.44
N THR A 189 15.00 -47.73 1.28
CA THR A 189 16.39 -47.63 0.85
C THR A 189 17.03 -46.36 1.39
N ASN A 190 17.99 -46.54 2.31
CA ASN A 190 18.75 -45.47 2.95
C ASN A 190 19.56 -44.65 1.92
N LEU A 191 19.33 -43.34 1.86
CA LEU A 191 20.07 -42.39 1.01
C LEU A 191 20.52 -41.11 1.76
N GLY A 192 20.60 -41.10 3.10
CA GLY A 192 20.89 -39.88 3.87
C GLY A 192 21.66 -40.03 5.19
N ARG A 193 22.70 -39.17 5.33
CA ARG A 193 23.53 -38.75 6.48
C ARG A 193 23.63 -39.63 7.74
N THR A 194 24.84 -40.12 8.00
CA THR A 194 25.28 -40.73 9.28
C THR A 194 25.95 -39.71 10.20
N SER A 195 25.23 -39.04 11.11
CA SER A 195 25.87 -38.35 12.26
C SER A 195 24.89 -38.01 13.37
N SER A 196 25.09 -38.60 14.54
CA SER A 196 24.34 -38.46 15.79
C SER A 196 24.70 -37.20 16.61
N SER A 197 24.89 -36.03 15.98
CA SER A 197 25.42 -34.85 16.69
C SER A 197 24.83 -33.50 16.25
N LEU A 198 23.51 -33.33 16.33
CA LEU A 198 22.93 -31.98 16.38
C LEU A 198 22.64 -31.64 17.84
N GLY A 199 23.66 -31.09 18.49
CA GLY A 199 23.46 -30.18 19.61
C GLY A 199 22.94 -28.83 19.11
N ASP A 200 22.19 -28.16 19.97
CA ASP A 200 21.91 -26.72 20.00
C ASP A 200 21.71 -26.00 18.65
N PHE A 201 20.44 -25.78 18.31
CA PHE A 201 20.04 -24.57 17.59
C PHE A 201 19.49 -23.56 18.62
N GLY A 202 20.37 -22.66 19.09
CA GLY A 202 20.00 -21.51 19.92
C GLY A 202 21.24 -20.82 20.52
N PRO A 203 21.43 -19.50 20.38
CA PRO A 203 22.52 -18.79 21.01
C PRO A 203 22.14 -18.43 22.46
N GLY A 204 22.80 -19.03 23.44
CA GLY A 204 22.71 -18.60 24.85
C GLY A 204 22.62 -19.77 25.83
N GLY A 205 23.77 -20.22 26.32
CA GLY A 205 23.90 -21.37 27.23
C GLY A 205 23.24 -21.16 28.59
N LEU A 206 22.22 -21.97 28.86
CA LEU A 206 21.97 -22.64 30.12
C LEU A 206 21.72 -24.11 29.78
N SER A 207 22.24 -25.04 30.59
CA SER A 207 22.09 -26.48 30.38
C SER A 207 20.63 -26.91 30.60
N VAL A 208 19.75 -26.64 29.65
CA VAL A 208 18.35 -27.07 29.69
C VAL A 208 18.31 -28.57 29.38
N GLN A 209 17.93 -29.40 30.35
CA GLN A 209 17.50 -30.76 30.05
C GLN A 209 16.30 -30.65 29.11
N PRO A 210 16.32 -31.24 27.89
CA PRO A 210 15.14 -31.24 27.03
C PRO A 210 14.02 -31.95 27.78
N ALA A 211 12.99 -31.21 28.17
CA ALA A 211 11.83 -31.73 28.88
C ALA A 211 11.06 -32.67 27.95
N PRO A 212 11.14 -34.01 28.12
CA PRO A 212 10.58 -34.95 27.16
C PRO A 212 9.06 -34.87 27.21
N CYS A 213 8.44 -35.06 26.04
CA CYS A 213 6.99 -35.15 25.94
C CYS A 213 6.51 -36.47 26.57
N VAL A 214 5.58 -36.37 27.51
CA VAL A 214 5.04 -37.48 28.33
C VAL A 214 3.50 -37.46 28.35
N GLY A 215 2.89 -36.79 27.37
CA GLY A 215 1.46 -36.79 27.14
C GLY A 215 0.93 -38.14 26.68
N THR A 216 -0.36 -38.16 26.34
CA THR A 216 -1.01 -39.37 25.86
C THR A 216 -0.29 -39.87 24.59
N PRO A 217 0.05 -41.17 24.49
CA PRO A 217 0.64 -41.72 23.28
C PRO A 217 -0.37 -41.66 22.13
N HIS A 218 0.08 -41.19 20.97
CA HIS A 218 -0.68 -41.16 19.74
C HIS A 218 0.13 -41.81 18.61
N THR A 219 -0.57 -42.34 17.62
CA THR A 219 0.06 -42.81 16.39
C THR A 219 0.13 -41.64 15.42
N VAL A 220 1.32 -41.33 14.94
CA VAL A 220 1.51 -40.29 13.92
C VAL A 220 0.83 -40.74 12.62
N PRO A 221 -0.05 -39.94 12.01
CA PRO A 221 -0.76 -40.30 10.78
C PRO A 221 0.19 -40.47 9.59
N ASP A 222 -0.29 -41.10 8.51
CA ASP A 222 0.54 -41.32 7.31
C ASP A 222 0.88 -40.02 6.56
N PHE A 223 -0.02 -39.03 6.60
CA PHE A 223 0.11 -37.74 5.92
C PHE A 223 0.04 -36.58 6.90
N LEU A 224 0.50 -35.39 6.48
CA LEU A 224 0.44 -34.17 7.29
C LEU A 224 -1.00 -33.84 7.73
N THR A 225 -1.19 -33.54 9.02
CA THR A 225 -2.53 -33.25 9.59
C THR A 225 -3.06 -31.88 9.19
N LEU A 226 -2.17 -30.89 9.02
CA LEU A 226 -2.54 -29.54 8.56
C LEU A 226 -3.05 -29.54 7.10
N PHE A 227 -2.52 -30.42 6.24
CA PHE A 227 -2.80 -30.44 4.80
C PHE A 227 -2.93 -31.87 4.25
N PRO A 228 -3.90 -32.67 4.72
CA PRO A 228 -3.99 -34.08 4.32
C PRO A 228 -4.23 -34.25 2.80
N GLY A 229 -4.80 -33.24 2.14
CA GLY A 229 -5.01 -33.21 0.69
C GLY A 229 -3.74 -33.10 -0.14
N SER A 230 -2.61 -32.64 0.42
CA SER A 230 -1.33 -32.59 -0.32
C SER A 230 -0.71 -33.96 -0.51
N GLN A 231 -1.16 -34.98 0.25
CA GLN A 231 -0.60 -36.33 0.27
C GLN A 231 0.90 -36.39 0.62
N GLU A 232 1.41 -35.35 1.29
CA GLU A 232 2.76 -35.31 1.81
C GLU A 232 2.89 -36.18 3.07
N VAL A 233 3.90 -37.04 3.11
CA VAL A 233 4.11 -38.01 4.21
C VAL A 233 4.53 -37.29 5.49
N ALA A 234 3.89 -37.63 6.61
CA ALA A 234 4.25 -37.05 7.90
C ALA A 234 5.62 -37.56 8.41
N PRO A 235 6.42 -36.70 9.05
CA PRO A 235 7.60 -37.14 9.79
C PRO A 235 7.18 -38.13 10.88
N PHE A 236 7.85 -39.28 10.96
CA PHE A 236 7.48 -40.36 11.90
C PHE A 236 6.12 -41.02 11.64
N ALA A 237 5.56 -40.94 10.43
CA ALA A 237 4.35 -41.69 10.03
C ALA A 237 4.33 -43.15 10.53
N GLY A 238 3.31 -43.51 11.30
CA GLY A 238 3.14 -44.83 11.93
C GLY A 238 3.86 -45.03 13.26
N ALA A 239 4.70 -44.09 13.70
CA ALA A 239 5.34 -44.15 15.00
C ALA A 239 4.36 -43.82 16.14
N ILE A 240 4.59 -44.41 17.31
CA ILE A 240 3.91 -44.02 18.55
C ILE A 240 4.76 -42.94 19.23
N LYS A 241 4.18 -41.75 19.40
CA LYS A 241 4.82 -40.59 20.03
C LYS A 241 3.94 -40.06 21.15
N ASN A 242 4.54 -39.58 22.22
CA ASN A 242 3.80 -38.93 23.30
C ASN A 242 3.46 -37.51 22.87
N LEU A 243 2.22 -37.08 23.10
CA LEU A 243 1.85 -35.68 22.93
C LEU A 243 2.69 -34.77 23.82
N CYS A 244 2.99 -33.57 23.31
CA CYS A 244 3.76 -32.55 24.03
C CYS A 244 2.88 -31.60 24.85
N ASP A 245 1.62 -31.96 25.08
CA ASP A 245 0.72 -31.30 26.04
C ASP A 245 1.17 -31.52 27.49
N ARG A 246 2.00 -32.54 27.73
CA ARG A 246 2.68 -32.78 29.01
C ARG A 246 4.19 -32.97 28.82
N LYS A 247 4.98 -32.36 29.70
CA LYS A 247 6.44 -32.45 29.67
C LYS A 247 7.02 -32.76 31.05
N GLU A 248 7.95 -33.71 31.11
CA GLU A 248 8.63 -34.10 32.36
C GLU A 248 9.76 -33.12 32.70
N ILE A 249 9.84 -32.69 33.96
CA ILE A 249 10.91 -31.89 34.52
C ILE A 249 11.43 -32.58 35.78
N ARG A 250 12.74 -32.75 35.86
CA ARG A 250 13.39 -33.24 37.08
C ARG A 250 13.99 -32.06 37.84
N LEU A 251 13.48 -31.80 39.04
CA LEU A 251 14.01 -30.79 39.96
C LEU A 251 14.88 -31.45 41.02
N GLY A 252 16.13 -31.02 41.15
CA GLY A 252 16.95 -31.32 42.32
C GLY A 252 17.04 -30.12 43.26
N ASP A 253 17.81 -30.27 44.34
CA ASP A 253 18.01 -29.20 45.31
C ASP A 253 18.61 -27.95 44.63
N GLN A 254 18.03 -26.79 44.93
CA GLN A 254 18.41 -25.48 44.36
C GLN A 254 18.40 -25.41 42.81
N MET A 255 17.66 -26.29 42.13
CA MET A 255 17.50 -26.24 40.67
C MET A 255 16.28 -25.42 40.24
N GLN A 256 16.37 -24.87 39.03
CA GLN A 256 15.24 -24.33 38.28
C GLN A 256 15.01 -25.18 37.04
N GLY A 257 13.74 -25.50 36.77
CA GLY A 257 13.31 -26.11 35.51
C GLY A 257 12.60 -25.10 34.62
N ALA A 258 12.70 -25.28 33.31
CA ALA A 258 11.97 -24.50 32.31
C ALA A 258 11.42 -25.44 31.24
N THR A 259 10.22 -25.15 30.74
CA THR A 259 9.62 -25.87 29.62
C THR A 259 8.71 -24.94 28.85
N ASP A 260 8.69 -25.09 27.53
CA ASP A 260 7.85 -24.29 26.64
C ASP A 260 6.79 -25.17 25.99
N PHE A 261 5.61 -24.62 25.76
CA PHE A 261 4.56 -25.29 25.00
C PHE A 261 4.28 -24.48 23.73
N PHE A 262 4.19 -25.19 22.62
CA PHE A 262 3.90 -24.60 21.32
C PHE A 262 2.51 -25.01 20.90
N VAL A 263 1.65 -24.02 20.72
CA VAL A 263 0.28 -24.20 20.23
C VAL A 263 0.09 -23.37 18.97
N PHE A 264 -0.82 -23.79 18.10
CA PHE A 264 -1.16 -23.10 16.87
C PHE A 264 -2.67 -23.10 16.64
N THR A 265 -3.13 -22.27 15.71
CA THR A 265 -4.51 -22.26 15.20
C THR A 265 -4.49 -22.70 13.74
N GLN A 266 -5.48 -23.49 13.31
CA GLN A 266 -5.55 -23.93 11.91
C GLN A 266 -5.80 -22.77 10.93
N THR A 267 -6.55 -21.76 11.38
CA THR A 267 -6.77 -20.51 10.66
C THR A 267 -5.86 -19.43 11.23
N PRO A 268 -4.96 -18.82 10.43
CA PRO A 268 -4.10 -17.75 10.91
C PRO A 268 -4.89 -16.61 11.56
N ILE A 269 -4.48 -16.22 12.76
CA ILE A 269 -5.04 -15.06 13.46
C ILE A 269 -4.65 -13.81 12.69
N SER A 270 -5.59 -12.87 12.48
CA SER A 270 -5.30 -11.57 11.86
C SER A 270 -4.16 -10.83 12.56
N ALA A 271 -3.43 -10.02 11.80
CA ALA A 271 -2.44 -9.13 12.37
C ALA A 271 -3.14 -7.87 12.89
N HIS A 272 -2.62 -7.31 13.98
CA HIS A 272 -3.01 -6.00 14.47
C HIS A 272 -2.05 -4.95 13.92
N TYR A 273 -2.52 -3.71 13.78
CA TYR A 273 -1.64 -2.58 13.51
C TYR A 273 -2.06 -1.35 14.32
N ALA A 274 -1.06 -0.56 14.67
CA ALA A 274 -1.23 0.78 15.24
C ALA A 274 -0.16 1.67 14.60
N GLY A 275 -0.58 2.76 13.98
CA GLY A 275 0.30 3.66 13.25
C GLY A 275 -0.05 5.11 13.44
N MET A 276 0.88 5.96 13.01
CA MET A 276 0.78 7.42 13.01
C MET A 276 1.24 7.97 11.67
N ILE A 277 0.54 8.99 11.19
CA ILE A 277 0.87 9.66 9.92
C ILE A 277 1.58 10.96 10.25
N LEU A 278 2.90 10.97 10.12
CA LEU A 278 3.75 12.08 10.58
C LEU A 278 4.16 12.99 9.42
N ASP A 279 4.06 14.29 9.62
CA ASP A 279 4.76 15.30 8.84
C ASP A 279 6.18 15.47 9.40
N ASP A 280 7.15 14.81 8.78
CA ASP A 280 8.55 14.84 9.19
C ASP A 280 9.22 16.21 9.08
N ALA A 281 8.59 17.17 8.40
CA ALA A 281 9.12 18.52 8.20
C ALA A 281 8.54 19.55 9.18
N SER A 282 7.56 19.17 10.01
CA SER A 282 6.85 20.06 10.94
C SER A 282 6.81 19.49 12.35
N ALA A 283 6.63 20.35 13.36
CA ALA A 283 6.51 19.96 14.76
C ALA A 283 5.11 20.29 15.31
N GLU A 284 4.63 19.49 16.25
CA GLU A 284 3.38 19.73 16.97
C GLU A 284 3.61 20.68 18.16
N PHE A 285 2.86 21.77 18.21
CA PHE A 285 2.97 22.81 19.23
C PHE A 285 1.72 22.93 20.13
N ASN A 286 0.66 22.19 19.83
CA ASN A 286 -0.55 22.12 20.64
C ASN A 286 -0.30 21.27 21.89
N THR A 287 -0.22 21.92 23.05
CA THR A 287 -0.02 21.24 24.35
C THR A 287 -1.16 20.30 24.74
N ALA A 288 -2.32 20.41 24.10
CA ALA A 288 -3.43 19.48 24.27
C ALA A 288 -3.35 18.26 23.34
N ALA A 289 -2.35 18.15 22.47
CA ALA A 289 -2.13 16.98 21.63
C ALA A 289 -1.22 15.94 22.32
N PRO A 290 -1.42 14.62 22.07
CA PRO A 290 -0.60 13.56 22.67
C PRO A 290 0.86 13.57 22.17
N ASP A 291 1.05 14.01 20.94
CA ASP A 291 2.29 14.16 20.20
C ASP A 291 2.92 15.56 20.35
N TYR A 292 2.51 16.34 21.36
CA TYR A 292 3.11 17.65 21.63
C TYR A 292 4.65 17.58 21.72
N GLY A 293 5.34 18.37 20.90
CA GLY A 293 6.81 18.38 20.82
C GLY A 293 7.42 17.32 19.90
N GLU A 294 6.62 16.39 19.36
CA GLU A 294 7.00 15.48 18.28
C GLU A 294 6.76 16.09 16.89
N LYS A 295 7.05 15.32 15.84
CA LYS A 295 6.61 15.59 14.46
C LYS A 295 5.08 15.74 14.41
N PHE A 296 4.59 16.71 13.63
CA PHE A 296 3.16 16.99 13.51
C PHE A 296 2.41 15.80 12.88
N ALA A 297 1.37 15.29 13.53
CA ALA A 297 0.56 14.21 12.96
C ALA A 297 -0.61 14.73 12.11
N VAL A 298 -0.80 14.16 10.91
CA VAL A 298 -1.79 14.63 9.94
C VAL A 298 -3.18 14.04 10.25
N PRO A 299 -4.16 14.87 10.65
CA PRO A 299 -5.45 14.35 11.11
C PRO A 299 -6.38 14.00 9.94
N PHE A 300 -7.19 12.97 10.15
CA PHE A 300 -8.31 12.61 9.28
C PHE A 300 -7.97 12.40 7.81
N VAL A 301 -6.82 11.78 7.50
CA VAL A 301 -6.47 11.39 6.13
C VAL A 301 -6.68 9.89 5.91
N PRO A 302 -6.97 9.45 4.67
CA PRO A 302 -7.18 8.04 4.36
C PRO A 302 -5.90 7.22 4.39
N VAL A 303 -6.02 5.95 4.78
CA VAL A 303 -4.96 4.94 4.74
C VAL A 303 -5.47 3.71 3.99
N SER A 304 -4.88 3.42 2.84
CA SER A 304 -5.21 2.26 2.00
C SER A 304 -4.25 1.10 2.28
N PHE A 305 -4.80 -0.07 2.56
CA PHE A 305 -4.05 -1.33 2.64
C PHE A 305 -4.32 -2.12 1.36
N ARG A 306 -3.25 -2.55 0.69
CA ARG A 306 -3.30 -3.21 -0.60
C ARG A 306 -2.47 -4.49 -0.59
N ASP A 307 -2.94 -5.49 -1.33
CA ASP A 307 -2.18 -6.71 -1.54
C ASP A 307 -0.93 -6.47 -2.41
N PHE A 308 -0.15 -7.53 -2.68
CA PHE A 308 1.06 -7.42 -3.50
C PHE A 308 0.79 -6.99 -4.95
N ASN A 309 -0.44 -7.15 -5.44
CA ASN A 309 -0.85 -6.68 -6.77
C ASN A 309 -1.26 -5.20 -6.78
N GLY A 310 -1.26 -4.54 -5.63
CA GLY A 310 -1.75 -3.17 -5.48
C GLY A 310 -3.27 -3.07 -5.43
N VAL A 311 -4.00 -4.18 -5.22
CA VAL A 311 -5.45 -4.18 -5.04
C VAL A 311 -5.78 -3.81 -3.60
N GLU A 312 -6.60 -2.78 -3.39
CA GLU A 312 -7.06 -2.38 -2.07
C GLU A 312 -7.89 -3.47 -1.41
N ILE A 313 -7.44 -3.94 -0.24
CA ILE A 313 -8.09 -4.96 0.58
C ILE A 313 -8.84 -4.35 1.77
N SER A 314 -8.37 -3.21 2.27
CA SER A 314 -9.05 -2.44 3.32
C SER A 314 -8.60 -0.98 3.28
N ARG A 315 -9.44 -0.12 3.85
CA ARG A 315 -9.16 1.29 4.05
C ARG A 315 -9.57 1.69 5.45
N THR A 316 -8.74 2.51 6.08
CA THR A 316 -9.05 3.17 7.35
C THR A 316 -8.71 4.66 7.24
N TYR A 317 -8.94 5.42 8.30
CA TYR A 317 -8.67 6.84 8.37
C TYR A 317 -7.92 7.14 9.66
N SER A 318 -7.01 8.12 9.60
CA SER A 318 -6.44 8.65 10.83
C SER A 318 -7.48 9.41 11.64
N ASP A 319 -7.30 9.45 12.96
CA ASP A 319 -8.13 10.23 13.86
C ASP A 319 -7.68 11.71 13.89
N GLN A 320 -8.20 12.46 14.87
CA GLN A 320 -7.89 13.88 15.05
C GLN A 320 -6.43 14.16 15.47
N TYR A 321 -5.66 13.13 15.82
CA TYR A 321 -4.24 13.18 16.18
C TYR A 321 -3.38 12.41 15.18
N GLY A 322 -3.90 12.11 13.98
CA GLY A 322 -3.15 11.40 12.95
C GLY A 322 -2.87 9.93 13.24
N MET A 323 -3.52 9.34 14.26
CA MET A 323 -3.36 7.94 14.65
C MET A 323 -4.36 7.04 13.91
N TYR A 324 -3.95 5.83 13.56
CA TYR A 324 -4.83 4.82 12.97
C TYR A 324 -4.49 3.42 13.48
N ASN A 325 -5.49 2.55 13.63
CA ASN A 325 -5.29 1.18 14.09
C ASN A 325 -6.36 0.25 13.52
N GLY A 326 -6.11 -1.06 13.55
CA GLY A 326 -7.06 -2.03 13.03
C GLY A 326 -6.50 -3.44 12.86
N LEU A 327 -7.18 -4.21 12.01
CA LEU A 327 -6.86 -5.59 11.69
C LEU A 327 -6.60 -5.74 10.19
N VAL A 328 -5.59 -6.52 9.83
CA VAL A 328 -5.28 -6.90 8.44
C VAL A 328 -4.97 -8.39 8.37
N TYR A 329 -5.06 -8.96 7.16
CA TYR A 329 -4.66 -10.34 6.93
C TYR A 329 -3.20 -10.55 7.35
N SER A 330 -2.96 -11.59 8.16
CA SER A 330 -1.62 -12.02 8.53
C SER A 330 -1.06 -13.02 7.50
N THR A 331 0.06 -13.66 7.82
CA THR A 331 0.63 -14.71 6.99
C THR A 331 0.07 -16.09 7.32
N TRP A 332 -0.04 -16.92 6.29
CA TRP A 332 -0.23 -18.37 6.40
C TRP A 332 1.07 -19.16 6.12
N ALA A 333 2.15 -18.46 5.77
CA ALA A 333 3.47 -19.05 5.47
C ALA A 333 4.26 -19.32 6.77
N VAL A 334 3.93 -20.47 7.38
CA VAL A 334 4.51 -20.97 8.62
C VAL A 334 5.59 -22.02 8.32
N ASN A 335 6.70 -21.98 9.03
CA ASN A 335 7.89 -22.82 8.84
C ASN A 335 8.51 -22.85 7.42
N PRO A 336 8.48 -21.79 6.58
CA PRO A 336 9.22 -21.81 5.32
C PRO A 336 10.71 -22.14 5.57
N PRO A 337 11.46 -22.63 4.55
CA PRO A 337 12.87 -22.96 4.67
C PRO A 337 13.76 -21.71 4.81
N ASN A 338 13.46 -20.86 5.79
CA ASN A 338 14.21 -19.70 6.23
C ASN A 338 14.58 -19.85 7.73
N PRO A 339 15.62 -19.15 8.22
CA PRO A 339 16.07 -19.29 9.60
C PRO A 339 15.02 -18.89 10.67
N THR A 340 14.02 -18.09 10.30
CA THR A 340 13.01 -17.57 11.23
C THR A 340 11.81 -18.50 11.40
N GLY A 341 11.61 -19.46 10.48
CA GLY A 341 10.45 -20.35 10.47
C GLY A 341 9.12 -19.64 10.22
N TYR A 342 9.12 -18.41 9.71
CA TYR A 342 7.92 -17.65 9.31
C TYR A 342 8.29 -16.68 8.18
N ALA A 343 7.40 -16.50 7.21
CA ALA A 343 7.49 -15.41 6.23
C ALA A 343 6.30 -14.44 6.45
N PRO A 344 6.54 -13.16 6.76
CA PRO A 344 5.46 -12.20 7.00
C PRO A 344 4.59 -11.98 5.77
N ASN A 345 3.34 -11.57 5.98
CA ASN A 345 2.51 -11.05 4.91
C ASN A 345 2.96 -9.62 4.63
N MET A 346 3.54 -9.37 3.45
CA MET A 346 4.00 -8.04 3.06
C MET A 346 2.86 -7.30 2.36
N THR A 347 2.27 -6.32 3.05
CA THR A 347 1.13 -5.54 2.55
C THR A 347 1.60 -4.13 2.21
N ILE A 348 1.08 -3.55 1.12
CA ILE A 348 1.33 -2.17 0.74
C ILE A 348 0.37 -1.27 1.52
N THR A 349 0.88 -0.23 2.15
CA THR A 349 0.12 0.67 3.03
C THR A 349 0.36 2.10 2.58
N CYS A 350 -0.66 2.72 1.97
CA CYS A 350 -0.58 4.04 1.38
C CYS A 350 -1.24 5.08 2.28
N MET A 351 -0.46 6.02 2.79
CA MET A 351 -0.92 7.13 3.61
C MET A 351 -1.43 8.26 2.72
N ASN A 352 -2.49 8.92 3.16
CA ASN A 352 -3.15 10.00 2.43
C ASN A 352 -3.52 9.57 0.99
N ASP A 353 -4.03 8.36 0.85
CA ASP A 353 -4.33 7.78 -0.46
C ASP A 353 -5.64 8.35 -1.06
N PRO A 354 -5.60 8.96 -2.26
CA PRO A 354 -6.75 9.61 -2.88
C PRO A 354 -7.82 8.64 -3.40
N GLY A 355 -7.60 7.33 -3.34
CA GLY A 355 -8.48 6.33 -3.94
C GLY A 355 -8.03 5.94 -5.35
N PRO A 356 -8.96 5.67 -6.28
CA PRO A 356 -10.39 6.03 -6.25
C PRO A 356 -11.25 5.14 -5.32
N ILE A 357 -12.31 5.70 -4.72
CA ILE A 357 -13.28 4.98 -3.89
C ILE A 357 -14.68 4.99 -4.54
N PRO A 358 -15.57 4.02 -4.24
CA PRO A 358 -16.97 4.07 -4.69
C PRO A 358 -17.67 5.34 -4.24
N ASP A 359 -18.39 6.01 -5.14
CA ASP A 359 -19.21 7.16 -4.81
C ASP A 359 -20.44 6.70 -4.01
N PRO A 360 -20.58 7.09 -2.73
CA PRO A 360 -21.73 6.69 -1.92
C PRO A 360 -23.05 7.29 -2.42
N ASN A 361 -23.01 8.37 -3.19
CA ASN A 361 -24.19 9.05 -3.73
C ASN A 361 -24.56 8.57 -5.15
N HIS A 362 -23.60 8.00 -5.89
CA HIS A 362 -23.79 7.57 -7.27
C HIS A 362 -23.24 6.16 -7.51
N SER A 363 -24.11 5.15 -7.34
CA SER A 363 -23.74 3.75 -7.52
C SER A 363 -23.11 3.47 -8.89
N GLY A 364 -21.97 2.78 -8.91
CA GLY A 364 -21.20 2.48 -10.12
C GLY A 364 -20.24 3.58 -10.56
N GLN A 365 -20.15 4.69 -9.83
CA GLN A 365 -19.14 5.72 -10.04
C GLN A 365 -18.05 5.63 -8.98
N LEU A 366 -16.87 6.13 -9.33
CA LEU A 366 -15.75 6.29 -8.42
C LEU A 366 -15.41 7.77 -8.24
N ILE A 367 -15.00 8.14 -7.04
CA ILE A 367 -14.57 9.50 -6.67
C ILE A 367 -13.20 9.46 -6.00
N THR A 368 -12.53 10.61 -5.97
CA THR A 368 -11.43 10.84 -5.03
C THR A 368 -11.97 10.81 -3.60
N ASP A 369 -11.25 10.18 -2.69
CA ASP A 369 -11.63 10.14 -1.27
C ASP A 369 -11.76 11.58 -0.73
N PRO A 370 -12.93 12.00 -0.21
CA PRO A 370 -13.12 13.36 0.31
C PRO A 370 -12.20 13.72 1.49
N MET A 371 -11.61 12.73 2.14
CA MET A 371 -10.65 12.92 3.23
C MET A 371 -9.21 13.06 2.75
N TYR A 372 -8.94 12.86 1.46
CA TYR A 372 -7.64 13.12 0.86
C TYR A 372 -7.24 14.57 1.06
N ASN A 373 -6.03 14.79 1.56
CA ASN A 373 -5.48 16.13 1.76
C ASN A 373 -4.40 16.41 0.71
N PRO A 374 -4.68 17.24 -0.32
CA PRO A 374 -3.71 17.53 -1.37
C PRO A 374 -2.50 18.34 -0.91
N ASN A 375 -2.48 18.83 0.33
CA ASN A 375 -1.33 19.52 0.91
C ASN A 375 -0.21 18.56 1.36
N TYR A 376 -0.47 17.25 1.35
CA TYR A 376 0.49 16.21 1.72
C TYR A 376 0.69 15.20 0.59
N SER A 377 1.90 14.64 0.51
CA SER A 377 2.22 13.54 -0.41
C SER A 377 1.36 12.30 -0.12
N ASN A 378 1.04 11.52 -1.16
CA ASN A 378 0.66 10.12 -0.99
C ASN A 378 1.94 9.29 -0.92
N PHE A 379 2.15 8.55 0.18
CA PHE A 379 3.33 7.72 0.37
C PHE A 379 2.93 6.28 0.73
N CYS A 380 3.47 5.31 0.00
CA CYS A 380 3.15 3.89 0.18
C CYS A 380 4.34 3.11 0.74
N TYR A 381 4.11 2.37 1.83
CA TYR A 381 5.10 1.51 2.49
C TYR A 381 4.78 0.04 2.29
N THR A 382 5.79 -0.80 2.11
CA THR A 382 5.62 -2.26 2.16
C THR A 382 5.96 -2.76 3.56
N LEU A 383 4.94 -3.12 4.33
CA LEU A 383 5.06 -3.43 5.75
C LEU A 383 4.76 -4.90 6.07
N PRO A 384 5.49 -5.52 7.03
CA PRO A 384 5.30 -6.90 7.41
C PRO A 384 4.18 -7.07 8.46
N PHE A 385 3.29 -8.03 8.22
CA PHE A 385 2.22 -8.41 9.14
C PHE A 385 2.33 -9.89 9.55
N MET A 386 2.39 -10.13 10.86
CA MET A 386 2.55 -11.45 11.48
C MET A 386 1.29 -11.84 12.27
N PRO A 387 0.95 -13.15 12.40
CA PRO A 387 -0.27 -13.59 13.05
C PRO A 387 -0.36 -13.14 14.52
N GLY A 388 -1.45 -12.46 14.87
CA GLY A 388 -1.71 -11.95 16.22
C GLY A 388 -0.75 -10.86 16.73
N ASN A 389 0.29 -10.50 15.97
CA ASN A 389 1.24 -9.48 16.38
C ASN A 389 0.69 -8.09 16.05
N THR A 390 1.02 -7.11 16.90
CA THR A 390 0.78 -5.70 16.61
C THR A 390 1.99 -5.11 15.92
N SER A 391 1.84 -4.75 14.65
CA SER A 391 2.83 -3.95 13.94
C SER A 391 2.64 -2.48 14.30
N TYR A 392 3.66 -1.87 14.91
CA TYR A 392 3.72 -0.44 15.18
C TYR A 392 4.33 0.28 13.97
N LEU A 393 3.59 1.22 13.40
CA LEU A 393 3.88 1.80 12.08
C LEU A 393 4.21 3.29 12.20
N ASP A 394 5.49 3.62 11.96
CA ASP A 394 5.93 4.99 11.68
C ASP A 394 5.80 5.23 10.18
N THR A 395 4.77 5.99 9.78
CA THR A 395 4.40 6.17 8.36
C THR A 395 4.38 7.65 7.98
N PRO A 396 5.54 8.25 7.70
CA PRO A 396 5.59 9.67 7.41
C PRO A 396 5.00 10.04 6.04
N VAL A 397 4.60 11.30 5.93
CA VAL A 397 4.24 11.98 4.69
C VAL A 397 5.00 13.30 4.63
N LEU A 398 5.16 13.84 3.43
CA LEU A 398 5.81 15.13 3.24
C LEU A 398 4.78 16.21 2.88
N PRO A 399 4.89 17.41 3.45
CA PRO A 399 4.07 18.53 3.03
C PRO A 399 4.51 18.97 1.63
N VAL A 400 3.56 18.99 0.70
CA VAL A 400 3.76 19.47 -0.68
C VAL A 400 3.24 20.90 -0.88
N ALA A 401 2.58 21.45 0.14
CA ALA A 401 2.16 22.84 0.22
C ALA A 401 2.92 23.58 1.32
N ALA A 402 3.17 24.88 1.12
CA ALA A 402 3.72 25.72 2.18
C ALA A 402 2.72 25.85 3.33
N PHE A 403 3.21 25.81 4.57
CA PHE A 403 2.42 25.93 5.79
C PHE A 403 1.28 24.90 5.90
N ALA A 404 1.49 23.69 5.37
CA ALA A 404 0.51 22.60 5.44
C ALA A 404 0.14 22.24 6.91
N ALA A 405 1.14 22.16 7.79
CA ALA A 405 0.95 21.95 9.21
C ALA A 405 0.33 23.16 9.92
N GLY A 406 -0.35 22.92 11.04
CA GLY A 406 -0.96 23.99 11.84
C GLY A 406 -2.20 24.64 11.20
N TYR A 407 -2.80 23.99 10.20
CA TYR A 407 -4.07 24.39 9.58
C TYR A 407 -4.05 25.76 8.89
N ASN A 408 -2.95 26.12 8.23
CA ASN A 408 -2.87 27.37 7.45
C ASN A 408 -2.27 27.15 6.05
N PRO A 409 -2.74 26.15 5.28
CA PRO A 409 -2.17 25.84 3.97
C PRO A 409 -2.42 26.98 2.97
N VAL A 410 -1.51 27.10 2.00
CA VAL A 410 -1.75 27.97 0.84
C VAL A 410 -2.97 27.51 0.04
N ASP A 411 -3.78 28.46 -0.40
CA ASP A 411 -4.93 28.17 -1.27
C ASP A 411 -4.48 28.13 -2.74
N CYS A 412 -4.30 26.92 -3.26
CA CYS A 412 -3.95 26.68 -4.66
C CYS A 412 -5.16 26.48 -5.57
N ALA A 413 -6.38 26.40 -5.01
CA ALA A 413 -7.58 26.25 -5.82
C ALA A 413 -7.95 27.59 -6.47
N TYR A 414 -8.61 27.55 -7.63
CA TYR A 414 -9.07 28.78 -8.26
C TYR A 414 -10.07 29.51 -7.37
N PRO A 415 -10.07 30.86 -7.38
CA PRO A 415 -11.09 31.63 -6.69
C PRO A 415 -12.49 31.20 -7.11
N ASP A 416 -13.45 31.30 -6.19
CA ASP A 416 -14.86 30.99 -6.46
C ASP A 416 -15.40 31.76 -7.69
N ALA A 417 -16.31 31.14 -8.44
CA ALA A 417 -16.87 31.63 -9.71
C ALA A 417 -15.87 31.78 -10.87
N THR A 418 -14.66 31.21 -10.78
CA THR A 418 -13.73 31.15 -11.93
C THR A 418 -14.17 30.02 -12.87
N PRO A 419 -14.47 30.29 -14.16
CA PRO A 419 -14.93 29.23 -15.06
C PRO A 419 -13.82 28.20 -15.30
N ALA A 420 -14.14 26.91 -15.15
CA ALA A 420 -13.22 25.81 -15.43
C ALA A 420 -13.88 24.75 -16.29
N ILE A 421 -13.08 24.06 -17.10
CA ILE A 421 -13.56 23.10 -18.09
C ILE A 421 -13.44 21.67 -17.53
N LEU A 422 -14.53 20.92 -17.60
CA LEU A 422 -14.51 19.48 -17.37
C LEU A 422 -14.00 18.73 -18.61
N ARG A 423 -14.63 19.02 -19.76
CA ARG A 423 -14.31 18.43 -21.06
C ARG A 423 -14.79 19.29 -22.23
N VAL A 424 -14.18 19.08 -23.39
CA VAL A 424 -14.58 19.69 -24.67
C VAL A 424 -14.70 18.61 -25.74
N ASP A 425 -15.80 18.63 -26.50
CA ASP A 425 -16.02 17.74 -27.64
C ASP A 425 -16.39 18.54 -28.88
N SER A 426 -16.09 17.99 -30.05
CA SER A 426 -16.52 18.54 -31.33
C SER A 426 -17.54 17.64 -32.02
N SER A 427 -18.29 18.20 -32.96
CA SER A 427 -19.18 17.45 -33.85
C SER A 427 -18.45 16.62 -34.92
N ALA A 428 -17.14 16.81 -35.10
CA ALA A 428 -16.36 16.21 -36.18
C ALA A 428 -15.46 15.05 -35.71
N ALA A 429 -15.39 14.82 -34.39
CA ALA A 429 -14.58 13.79 -33.77
C ALA A 429 -15.46 12.75 -33.09
N GLN A 430 -14.92 11.56 -32.82
CA GLN A 430 -15.59 10.58 -31.95
C GLN A 430 -15.77 11.15 -30.53
N PHE A 431 -14.74 11.81 -30.01
CA PHE A 431 -14.74 12.66 -28.82
C PHE A 431 -13.56 13.63 -28.87
N GLY A 432 -13.56 14.65 -28.01
CA GLY A 432 -12.47 15.59 -27.88
C GLY A 432 -12.47 16.77 -28.87
N PRO A 433 -11.61 17.76 -28.66
CA PRO A 433 -11.61 19.04 -29.37
C PRO A 433 -10.84 19.01 -30.70
N TRP A 434 -11.12 18.00 -31.53
CA TRP A 434 -10.56 17.90 -32.88
C TRP A 434 -11.61 18.26 -33.93
N ILE A 435 -11.32 19.19 -34.83
CA ILE A 435 -12.22 19.60 -35.91
C ILE A 435 -11.45 19.81 -37.20
N THR A 436 -12.15 19.92 -38.33
CA THR A 436 -11.53 20.24 -39.62
C THR A 436 -11.85 21.66 -40.08
N THR A 437 -11.18 22.12 -41.13
CA THR A 437 -11.48 23.40 -41.81
C THR A 437 -12.90 23.51 -42.37
N ALA A 438 -13.69 22.41 -42.35
CA ALA A 438 -15.12 22.46 -42.67
C ALA A 438 -15.95 23.23 -41.61
N GLY A 439 -15.40 23.45 -40.41
CA GLY A 439 -16.14 24.01 -39.28
C GLY A 439 -17.05 22.99 -38.62
N GLY A 440 -17.88 23.44 -37.68
CA GLY A 440 -18.78 22.58 -36.90
C GLY A 440 -19.04 23.17 -35.52
N THR A 441 -19.41 22.34 -34.54
CA THR A 441 -19.75 22.79 -33.19
C THR A 441 -18.79 22.22 -32.15
N LEU A 442 -18.43 23.04 -31.17
CA LEU A 442 -17.80 22.62 -29.92
C LEU A 442 -18.86 22.60 -28.81
N THR A 443 -18.87 21.52 -28.04
CA THR A 443 -19.62 21.39 -26.78
C THR A 443 -18.63 21.46 -25.64
N ILE A 444 -18.76 22.47 -24.80
CA ILE A 444 -17.85 22.77 -23.69
C ILE A 444 -18.63 22.55 -22.41
N THR A 445 -18.19 21.61 -21.58
CA THR A 445 -18.84 21.27 -20.31
C THR A 445 -18.05 21.86 -19.15
N ALA A 446 -18.73 22.54 -18.23
CA ALA A 446 -18.11 23.15 -17.06
C ALA A 446 -17.71 22.10 -16.02
N LEU A 447 -16.69 22.42 -15.21
CA LEU A 447 -16.30 21.62 -14.05
C LEU A 447 -17.39 21.62 -12.97
N GLY A 448 -18.14 22.73 -12.84
CA GLY A 448 -19.23 22.84 -11.88
C GLY A 448 -18.76 23.03 -10.44
N ASP A 449 -19.52 22.48 -9.50
CA ASP A 449 -19.28 22.62 -8.06
C ASP A 449 -18.20 21.66 -7.57
N VAL A 450 -17.17 22.18 -6.91
CA VAL A 450 -16.05 21.40 -6.36
C VAL A 450 -15.85 21.76 -4.89
N GLN A 451 -15.74 20.75 -4.03
CA GLN A 451 -15.26 20.91 -2.67
C GLN A 451 -13.74 21.09 -2.70
N VAL A 452 -13.25 22.22 -2.20
CA VAL A 452 -11.81 22.51 -2.13
C VAL A 452 -11.39 22.69 -0.67
N PRO A 453 -10.11 22.40 -0.32
CA PRO A 453 -9.59 22.69 1.00
C PRO A 453 -9.85 24.14 1.42
N ASN A 454 -10.31 24.32 2.65
CA ASN A 454 -10.60 25.63 3.19
C ASN A 454 -9.38 26.20 3.90
N ASN A 455 -8.82 27.28 3.37
CA ASN A 455 -7.67 27.98 3.96
C ASN A 455 -7.98 28.71 5.27
N ALA A 456 -9.26 28.87 5.64
CA ALA A 456 -9.66 29.41 6.94
C ALA A 456 -9.82 28.34 8.03
N TYR A 457 -9.78 27.05 7.67
CA TYR A 457 -9.98 25.94 8.61
C TYR A 457 -8.91 25.98 9.71
N SER A 458 -9.31 26.01 10.98
CA SER A 458 -8.39 26.13 12.13
C SER A 458 -8.14 24.80 12.85
N GLY A 459 -8.49 23.68 12.21
CA GLY A 459 -8.19 22.33 12.71
C GLY A 459 -9.35 21.60 13.38
N PRO A 460 -9.11 20.34 13.78
CA PRO A 460 -10.15 19.41 14.22
C PRO A 460 -10.69 19.72 15.62
N PHE A 461 -10.02 20.59 16.37
CA PHE A 461 -10.39 20.95 17.74
C PHE A 461 -11.32 22.18 17.81
N VAL A 462 -11.69 22.76 16.68
CA VAL A 462 -12.64 23.87 16.62
C VAL A 462 -14.05 23.38 16.99
N THR A 463 -14.70 24.06 17.93
CA THR A 463 -16.02 23.68 18.45
C THR A 463 -17.20 24.48 17.86
N GLY A 464 -16.89 25.48 17.03
CA GLY A 464 -17.88 26.32 16.35
C GLY A 464 -18.43 25.69 15.05
N THR A 465 -19.31 26.42 14.36
CA THR A 465 -19.85 26.05 13.04
C THR A 465 -19.48 27.07 11.95
N GLY A 466 -18.54 27.97 12.24
CA GLY A 466 -18.08 29.01 11.32
C GLY A 466 -17.22 28.43 10.19
N LEU A 467 -16.72 29.30 9.31
CA LEU A 467 -15.79 28.89 8.24
C LEU A 467 -14.52 28.26 8.81
N ASP A 468 -14.08 28.69 9.99
CA ASP A 468 -12.94 28.13 10.72
C ASP A 468 -13.13 26.67 11.14
N ALA A 469 -14.37 26.19 11.21
CA ALA A 469 -14.70 24.80 11.54
C ALA A 469 -14.92 23.90 10.30
N GLN A 470 -14.94 24.47 9.10
CA GLN A 470 -15.23 23.73 7.86
C GLN A 470 -13.93 23.29 7.19
N LYS A 471 -13.71 21.99 7.00
CA LYS A 471 -12.51 21.44 6.33
C LYS A 471 -12.42 21.83 4.86
N THR A 472 -13.56 21.83 4.19
CA THR A 472 -13.69 22.19 2.78
C THR A 472 -14.72 23.30 2.62
N VAL A 473 -14.60 24.05 1.54
CA VAL A 473 -15.60 25.01 1.07
C VAL A 473 -15.98 24.67 -0.35
N LEU A 474 -17.26 24.89 -0.69
CA LEU A 474 -17.74 24.71 -2.06
C LEU A 474 -17.29 25.89 -2.92
N ARG A 475 -16.67 25.60 -4.07
CA ARG A 475 -16.41 26.58 -5.12
C ARG A 475 -17.15 26.19 -6.39
N HIS A 476 -17.76 27.18 -7.00
CA HIS A 476 -18.54 27.05 -8.21
C HIS A 476 -17.68 27.45 -9.43
N TYR A 477 -17.44 26.51 -10.34
CA TYR A 477 -16.64 26.71 -11.54
C TYR A 477 -17.44 26.64 -12.85
N GLY A 478 -18.72 27.07 -12.78
CA GLY A 478 -19.62 27.20 -13.91
C GLY A 478 -19.34 28.40 -14.83
N PHE A 479 -20.08 28.47 -15.94
CA PHE A 479 -20.01 29.54 -16.93
C PHE A 479 -21.05 30.65 -16.70
N GLY A 480 -22.00 30.42 -15.79
CA GLY A 480 -23.17 31.27 -15.57
C GLY A 480 -24.16 31.26 -16.73
N SER A 481 -25.21 32.08 -16.65
CA SER A 481 -26.35 32.07 -17.58
C SER A 481 -26.21 33.03 -18.78
N ASN A 482 -25.15 33.83 -18.80
CA ASN A 482 -24.84 34.85 -19.81
C ASN A 482 -25.99 35.82 -20.14
N THR A 483 -26.86 36.10 -19.16
CA THR A 483 -27.97 37.06 -19.31
C THR A 483 -27.49 38.49 -19.54
N SER A 484 -26.28 38.80 -19.11
CA SER A 484 -25.66 40.13 -19.20
C SER A 484 -24.92 40.37 -20.52
N GLY A 485 -24.77 39.35 -21.39
CA GLY A 485 -24.09 39.46 -22.68
C GLY A 485 -22.58 39.67 -22.61
N THR A 486 -21.99 39.46 -21.43
CA THR A 486 -20.55 39.62 -21.12
C THR A 486 -19.75 38.34 -21.39
N GLY A 487 -20.41 37.18 -21.44
CA GLY A 487 -19.78 35.90 -21.68
C GLY A 487 -19.38 35.74 -23.15
N SER A 488 -18.18 35.20 -23.40
CA SER A 488 -17.65 34.96 -24.74
C SER A 488 -16.78 33.71 -24.79
N VAL A 489 -16.75 33.05 -25.95
CA VAL A 489 -15.84 31.95 -26.27
C VAL A 489 -15.02 32.35 -27.48
N ALA A 490 -13.72 32.10 -27.45
CA ALA A 490 -12.82 32.36 -28.57
C ALA A 490 -11.78 31.26 -28.74
N LEU A 491 -11.31 31.08 -29.97
CA LEU A 491 -10.14 30.29 -30.30
C LEU A 491 -8.96 31.22 -30.53
N VAL A 492 -7.91 31.08 -29.74
CA VAL A 492 -6.67 31.88 -29.86
C VAL A 492 -5.60 31.01 -30.52
N ASN A 493 -5.17 31.37 -31.73
CA ASN A 493 -4.17 30.59 -32.44
C ASN A 493 -2.85 30.55 -31.65
N ASN A 494 -2.35 29.35 -31.33
CA ASN A 494 -1.19 29.19 -30.45
C ASN A 494 0.12 29.70 -31.08
N THR A 495 0.18 29.81 -32.40
CA THR A 495 1.36 30.31 -33.12
C THR A 495 1.30 31.82 -33.35
N THR A 496 0.14 32.35 -33.73
CA THR A 496 0.02 33.77 -34.13
C THR A 496 -0.57 34.67 -33.04
N GLY A 497 -1.19 34.11 -32.01
CA GLY A 497 -1.95 34.85 -31.00
C GLY A 497 -3.26 35.46 -31.53
N ALA A 498 -3.62 35.22 -32.80
CA ALA A 498 -4.85 35.75 -33.38
C ALA A 498 -6.08 35.10 -32.72
N SER A 499 -6.99 35.94 -32.21
CA SER A 499 -8.22 35.50 -31.56
C SER A 499 -9.39 35.49 -32.54
N SER A 500 -10.15 34.39 -32.56
CA SER A 500 -11.38 34.21 -33.32
C SER A 500 -12.54 33.95 -32.36
N VAL A 501 -13.39 34.96 -32.15
CA VAL A 501 -14.58 34.82 -31.29
C VAL A 501 -15.59 33.89 -31.98
N LEU A 502 -16.10 32.91 -31.23
CA LEU A 502 -17.06 31.93 -31.70
C LEU A 502 -18.49 32.40 -31.44
N ALA A 503 -19.39 32.10 -32.38
CA ALA A 503 -20.81 32.32 -32.17
C ALA A 503 -21.38 31.21 -31.28
N THR A 504 -21.99 31.57 -30.15
CA THR A 504 -22.59 30.61 -29.22
C THR A 504 -24.06 30.35 -29.59
N THR A 505 -24.42 29.08 -29.74
CA THR A 505 -25.79 28.65 -30.08
C THR A 505 -26.60 28.27 -28.85
N ALA A 506 -25.93 27.85 -27.78
CA ALA A 506 -26.51 27.60 -26.48
C ALA A 506 -25.50 28.00 -25.40
N TRP A 507 -26.00 28.57 -24.31
CA TRP A 507 -25.19 28.92 -23.13
C TRP A 507 -26.01 28.64 -21.89
N SER A 508 -25.40 27.92 -20.96
CA SER A 508 -25.89 27.66 -19.62
C SER A 508 -24.72 27.62 -18.67
N ASP A 509 -25.03 27.55 -17.39
CA ASP A 509 -24.00 27.47 -16.37
C ASP A 509 -23.11 26.22 -16.50
N GLY A 510 -23.72 25.06 -16.81
CA GLY A 510 -23.00 23.80 -16.95
C GLY A 510 -22.43 23.53 -18.34
N GLN A 511 -22.85 24.25 -19.38
CA GLN A 511 -22.49 23.92 -20.76
C GLN A 511 -22.62 25.10 -21.73
N ILE A 512 -21.68 25.19 -22.67
CA ILE A 512 -21.72 26.09 -23.83
C ILE A 512 -21.64 25.27 -25.12
N THR A 513 -22.47 25.62 -26.10
CA THR A 513 -22.31 25.15 -27.48
C THR A 513 -21.89 26.32 -28.37
N ALA A 514 -20.74 26.21 -29.03
CA ALA A 514 -20.16 27.26 -29.86
C ALA A 514 -19.87 26.76 -31.29
N THR A 515 -20.11 27.60 -32.29
CA THR A 515 -19.86 27.30 -33.70
C THR A 515 -18.45 27.72 -34.10
N VAL A 516 -17.66 26.77 -34.60
CA VAL A 516 -16.35 27.03 -35.23
C VAL A 516 -16.60 27.40 -36.70
N PRO A 517 -16.12 28.58 -37.16
CA PRO A 517 -16.35 29.00 -38.53
C PRO A 517 -15.61 28.10 -39.53
N ALA A 518 -16.24 27.86 -40.68
CA ALA A 518 -15.56 27.22 -41.80
C ALA A 518 -14.38 28.07 -42.30
N ASN A 519 -13.38 27.41 -42.86
CA ASN A 519 -12.14 28.03 -43.38
C ASN A 519 -11.27 28.71 -42.31
N LEU A 520 -11.47 28.41 -41.03
CA LEU A 520 -10.48 28.73 -40.01
C LEU A 520 -9.15 28.07 -40.38
N ALA A 521 -8.04 28.78 -40.22
CA ALA A 521 -6.73 28.29 -40.64
C ALA A 521 -6.36 26.99 -39.90
N VAL A 522 -5.62 26.11 -40.58
CA VAL A 522 -5.11 24.89 -39.96
C VAL A 522 -4.13 25.27 -38.84
N GLY A 523 -4.29 24.64 -37.68
CA GLY A 523 -3.43 24.89 -36.53
C GLY A 523 -4.04 24.44 -35.22
N THR A 524 -3.33 24.71 -34.13
CA THR A 524 -3.79 24.47 -32.77
C THR A 524 -4.17 25.79 -32.11
N TYR A 525 -5.28 25.80 -31.39
CA TYR A 525 -5.88 26.99 -30.81
C TYR A 525 -6.14 26.77 -29.32
N GLU A 526 -5.79 27.72 -28.48
CA GLU A 526 -6.19 27.75 -27.07
C GLU A 526 -7.67 28.15 -26.98
N LEU A 527 -8.46 27.42 -26.20
CA LEU A 527 -9.87 27.73 -25.96
C LEU A 527 -10.03 28.77 -24.86
N ALA A 528 -10.29 30.03 -25.20
CA ALA A 528 -10.51 31.07 -24.23
C ALA A 528 -12.00 31.22 -23.88
N ILE A 529 -12.36 31.14 -22.60
CA ILE A 529 -13.71 31.38 -22.10
C ILE A 529 -13.70 32.58 -21.17
N THR A 530 -14.63 33.50 -21.39
CA THR A 530 -15.02 34.53 -20.43
C THR A 530 -16.44 34.21 -19.97
N ALA A 531 -16.64 33.99 -18.68
CA ALA A 531 -17.96 33.72 -18.08
C ALA A 531 -18.81 34.98 -17.97
N ASP A 532 -20.08 34.83 -17.60
CA ASP A 532 -21.03 35.94 -17.46
C ASP A 532 -20.63 36.97 -16.39
N ASN A 533 -19.86 36.54 -15.38
CA ASN A 533 -19.28 37.39 -14.35
C ASN A 533 -18.01 38.14 -14.81
N GLY A 534 -17.61 37.98 -16.07
CA GLY A 534 -16.43 38.63 -16.66
C GLY A 534 -15.08 37.98 -16.31
N LYS A 535 -15.07 36.90 -15.50
CA LYS A 535 -13.87 36.13 -15.21
C LYS A 535 -13.51 35.23 -16.38
N LYS A 536 -12.23 34.89 -16.51
CA LYS A 536 -11.69 34.07 -17.59
C LYS A 536 -11.24 32.71 -17.07
N SER A 537 -11.30 31.70 -17.93
CA SER A 537 -10.72 30.38 -17.64
C SER A 537 -9.20 30.50 -17.50
N ILE A 538 -8.63 29.74 -16.56
CA ILE A 538 -7.18 29.70 -16.31
C ILE A 538 -6.55 28.54 -17.10
N ASP A 539 -6.89 27.29 -16.76
CA ASP A 539 -6.58 26.13 -17.60
C ASP A 539 -7.71 25.91 -18.59
N THR A 540 -7.37 25.55 -19.83
CA THR A 540 -8.37 25.29 -20.88
C THR A 540 -8.08 23.95 -21.56
N VAL A 541 -8.39 23.81 -22.85
CA VAL A 541 -7.99 22.67 -23.67
C VAL A 541 -7.63 23.19 -25.05
N MET A 542 -6.62 22.59 -25.67
CA MET A 542 -6.25 22.93 -27.04
C MET A 542 -7.27 22.39 -28.05
N VAL A 543 -7.70 23.22 -29.00
CA VAL A 543 -8.55 22.82 -30.12
C VAL A 543 -7.69 22.65 -31.36
N THR A 544 -7.73 21.47 -31.97
CA THR A 544 -7.03 21.22 -33.23
C THR A 544 -7.97 21.47 -34.40
N VAL A 545 -7.59 22.39 -35.29
CA VAL A 545 -8.24 22.62 -36.59
C VAL A 545 -7.36 21.99 -37.67
N ALA A 546 -7.76 20.83 -38.17
CA ALA A 546 -7.03 20.06 -39.17
C ALA A 546 -7.50 20.38 -40.60
N ALA A 547 -6.64 20.18 -41.60
CA ALA A 547 -7.06 20.25 -43.00
C ALA A 547 -8.10 19.17 -43.30
N ALA A 548 -9.03 19.45 -44.22
CA ALA A 548 -9.95 18.42 -44.71
C ALA A 548 -9.19 17.20 -45.25
N GLY A 549 -9.58 15.99 -44.83
CA GLY A 549 -8.91 14.74 -45.20
C GLY A 549 -7.64 14.41 -44.42
N SER A 550 -7.31 15.17 -43.37
CA SER A 550 -6.25 14.80 -42.42
C SER A 550 -6.60 13.50 -41.70
N LYS A 551 -5.58 12.75 -41.27
CA LYS A 551 -5.76 11.59 -40.40
C LYS A 551 -6.44 12.01 -39.10
N GLU A 552 -7.52 11.32 -38.74
CA GLU A 552 -8.22 11.51 -37.46
C GLU A 552 -7.34 11.07 -36.27
N PRO A 553 -7.62 11.57 -35.06
CA PRO A 553 -6.97 11.07 -33.85
C PRO A 553 -7.15 9.56 -33.67
N THR A 554 -6.13 8.91 -33.12
CA THR A 554 -6.32 7.59 -32.51
C THR A 554 -7.06 7.78 -31.20
N TYR A 555 -8.28 7.26 -31.10
CA TYR A 555 -9.12 7.38 -29.91
C TYR A 555 -8.81 6.25 -28.92
N VAL A 556 -8.43 6.62 -27.69
CA VAL A 556 -8.07 5.68 -26.62
C VAL A 556 -9.06 5.79 -25.48
N ASN A 557 -9.57 4.66 -25.02
CA ASN A 557 -10.45 4.56 -23.86
C ASN A 557 -9.68 4.00 -22.66
N PRO A 558 -10.09 4.32 -21.42
CA PRO A 558 -9.49 3.72 -20.24
C PRO A 558 -9.71 2.19 -20.24
N PRO A 559 -8.81 1.42 -19.60
CA PRO A 559 -9.01 -0.01 -19.43
C PRO A 559 -10.28 -0.29 -18.61
N ASP A 560 -10.94 -1.43 -18.88
CA ASP A 560 -12.10 -1.88 -18.12
C ASP A 560 -11.64 -2.32 -16.71
N PRO A 561 -12.13 -1.66 -15.63
CA PRO A 561 -11.72 -1.98 -14.26
C PRO A 561 -12.19 -3.36 -13.78
N THR A 562 -13.07 -4.04 -14.52
CA THR A 562 -13.62 -5.36 -14.18
C THR A 562 -12.84 -6.53 -14.78
N VAL A 563 -11.92 -6.26 -15.71
CA VAL A 563 -11.07 -7.29 -16.30
C VAL A 563 -9.94 -7.60 -15.33
N ALA A 564 -9.89 -8.84 -14.85
CA ALA A 564 -8.81 -9.31 -14.01
C ALA A 564 -7.47 -9.13 -14.72
N ILE A 565 -6.47 -8.64 -13.98
CA ILE A 565 -5.11 -8.31 -14.46
C ILE A 565 -4.27 -9.57 -14.79
N ASP A 566 -4.90 -10.73 -14.91
CA ASP A 566 -4.24 -12.03 -15.06
C ASP A 566 -3.59 -12.22 -16.45
N THR A 567 -3.90 -11.37 -17.44
CA THR A 567 -3.32 -11.39 -18.79
C THR A 567 -2.19 -10.39 -19.04
N GLY A 568 -1.71 -9.69 -18.00
CA GLY A 568 -0.69 -8.64 -18.12
C GLY A 568 -1.24 -7.23 -17.87
N LEU A 569 -0.32 -6.27 -17.71
CA LEU A 569 -0.68 -4.89 -17.37
C LEU A 569 -1.29 -4.19 -18.59
N LEU A 570 -2.55 -3.76 -18.46
CA LEU A 570 -3.22 -3.01 -19.52
C LEU A 570 -2.53 -1.64 -19.69
N HIS A 571 -2.07 -1.37 -20.92
CA HIS A 571 -1.33 -0.15 -21.25
C HIS A 571 -1.80 0.50 -22.58
N PRO A 572 -3.10 0.83 -22.70
CA PRO A 572 -3.68 1.34 -23.95
C PRO A 572 -3.07 2.65 -24.46
N ILE A 573 -2.55 3.52 -23.59
CA ILE A 573 -1.83 4.73 -24.03
C ILE A 573 -0.50 4.33 -24.66
N GLN A 574 0.26 3.46 -23.99
CA GLN A 574 1.55 2.98 -24.50
C GLN A 574 1.40 2.29 -25.86
N ASP A 575 0.41 1.40 -26.02
CA ASP A 575 0.11 0.73 -27.29
C ASP A 575 -0.17 1.72 -28.43
N ALA A 576 -0.92 2.79 -28.14
CA ALA A 576 -1.21 3.82 -29.12
C ALA A 576 0.04 4.60 -29.54
N ILE A 577 0.96 4.90 -28.61
CA ILE A 577 2.25 5.55 -28.90
C ILE A 577 3.15 4.61 -29.73
N ASP A 578 3.18 3.33 -29.39
CA ASP A 578 3.96 2.32 -30.10
C ASP A 578 3.48 2.09 -31.54
N ALA A 579 2.18 2.20 -31.79
CA ALA A 579 1.60 2.13 -33.14
C ALA A 579 1.72 3.46 -33.92
N ALA A 580 1.83 4.59 -33.23
CA ALA A 580 1.80 5.92 -33.85
C ALA A 580 3.02 6.23 -34.73
N GLN A 581 2.78 7.06 -35.75
CA GLN A 581 3.80 7.72 -36.56
C GLN A 581 4.11 9.13 -36.01
N PRO A 582 5.31 9.68 -36.26
CA PRO A 582 5.64 11.06 -35.90
C PRO A 582 4.57 12.08 -36.35
N GLY A 583 4.03 12.85 -35.41
CA GLY A 583 3.01 13.90 -35.63
C GLY A 583 1.56 13.44 -35.45
N ASP A 584 1.33 12.14 -35.30
CA ASP A 584 -0.01 11.59 -35.04
C ASP A 584 -0.59 12.15 -33.73
N MET A 585 -1.92 12.25 -33.69
CA MET A 585 -2.66 12.66 -32.50
C MET A 585 -3.29 11.45 -31.83
N ILE A 586 -3.15 11.38 -30.51
CA ILE A 586 -3.76 10.38 -29.65
C ILE A 586 -4.71 11.13 -28.72
N MET A 587 -6.00 10.85 -28.83
CA MET A 587 -7.05 11.49 -28.05
C MET A 587 -7.52 10.54 -26.95
N LEU A 588 -7.37 10.95 -25.70
CA LEU A 588 -7.75 10.18 -24.51
C LEU A 588 -9.18 10.56 -24.10
N ASN A 589 -10.03 9.55 -23.96
CA ASN A 589 -11.41 9.74 -23.57
C ASN A 589 -11.52 10.13 -22.09
N GLY A 590 -12.53 10.92 -21.77
CA GLY A 590 -12.97 11.25 -20.42
C GLY A 590 -14.37 10.71 -20.17
N SER A 591 -14.63 10.25 -18.95
CA SER A 591 -15.96 9.88 -18.44
C SER A 591 -16.87 9.08 -19.39
N VAL A 592 -16.63 7.78 -19.53
CA VAL A 592 -17.71 6.76 -19.60
C VAL A 592 -17.15 5.42 -19.12
N MET A 593 -17.84 4.75 -18.19
CA MET A 593 -17.66 3.30 -17.97
C MET A 593 -18.07 2.55 -19.25
N PRO A 594 -17.27 1.61 -19.76
CA PRO A 594 -17.75 0.66 -20.76
C PRO A 594 -18.60 -0.38 -20.02
N SER A 595 -19.84 -0.61 -20.44
CA SER A 595 -20.40 -1.95 -20.33
C SER A 595 -21.03 -2.38 -21.64
N VAL A 596 -20.28 -3.27 -22.28
CA VAL A 596 -20.69 -4.39 -23.12
C VAL A 596 -22.20 -4.50 -23.40
N ALA A 597 -22.57 -4.36 -24.68
CA ALA A 597 -23.70 -5.04 -25.31
C ALA A 597 -25.11 -4.92 -24.69
N GLN A 598 -25.55 -3.72 -24.28
CA GLN A 598 -26.99 -3.43 -24.09
C GLN A 598 -27.38 -2.08 -24.70
N PRO A 599 -28.59 -1.91 -25.26
CA PRO A 599 -29.03 -0.66 -25.90
C PRO A 599 -29.15 0.56 -24.97
N ASN A 600 -28.88 0.40 -23.66
CA ASN A 600 -29.14 1.39 -22.62
C ASN A 600 -27.90 1.78 -21.81
N ALA A 601 -26.72 1.88 -22.44
CA ALA A 601 -25.58 2.55 -21.82
C ALA A 601 -25.95 4.03 -21.60
N VAL A 602 -26.09 4.45 -20.34
CA VAL A 602 -26.29 5.86 -20.00
C VAL A 602 -24.98 6.57 -20.26
N ARG A 603 -24.90 7.21 -21.43
CA ARG A 603 -23.87 8.21 -21.72
C ARG A 603 -24.10 9.44 -20.84
N CYS A 604 -23.01 10.06 -20.41
CA CYS A 604 -23.02 11.38 -19.75
C CYS A 604 -23.47 12.54 -20.69
N ASP A 605 -24.09 12.25 -21.84
CA ASP A 605 -24.37 13.21 -22.92
C ASP A 605 -25.86 13.36 -23.29
N LEU A 606 -26.81 12.90 -22.46
CA LEU A 606 -28.25 13.05 -22.76
C LEU A 606 -28.95 14.19 -22.00
N PRO A 607 -29.58 15.17 -22.71
CA PRO A 607 -30.36 16.27 -22.12
C PRO A 607 -31.78 15.84 -21.66
N SER A 608 -32.01 14.55 -21.36
CA SER A 608 -33.34 14.03 -21.02
C SER A 608 -33.59 13.92 -19.51
N ILE A 609 -33.21 14.93 -18.73
CA ILE A 609 -33.82 15.17 -17.42
C ILE A 609 -34.55 16.51 -17.51
N GLY A 610 -35.83 16.44 -17.85
CA GLY A 610 -36.71 17.59 -17.73
C GLY A 610 -36.70 18.09 -16.29
N ASN A 611 -36.54 19.41 -16.14
CA ASN A 611 -36.76 20.16 -14.90
C ASN A 611 -36.12 19.56 -13.64
N VAL A 612 -34.80 19.69 -13.50
CA VAL A 612 -34.19 19.73 -12.16
C VAL A 612 -33.85 21.19 -11.87
N THR A 613 -34.69 21.82 -11.04
CA THR A 613 -34.36 23.06 -10.37
C THR A 613 -33.20 22.81 -9.41
N ASN A 614 -32.08 23.51 -9.58
CA ASN A 614 -30.99 23.71 -8.61
C ASN A 614 -30.70 22.54 -7.64
N ALA A 615 -29.84 21.61 -8.04
CA ALA A 615 -28.87 20.88 -7.20
C ALA A 615 -28.29 19.70 -8.01
N ALA A 616 -26.95 19.55 -7.97
CA ALA A 616 -26.17 18.45 -8.52
C ALA A 616 -26.19 18.30 -10.06
N ALA A 617 -25.21 18.94 -10.72
CA ALA A 617 -24.71 18.42 -12.00
C ALA A 617 -24.20 16.98 -11.76
N PRO A 618 -24.53 15.98 -12.60
CA PRO A 618 -24.04 14.62 -12.41
C PRO A 618 -22.52 14.61 -12.60
N THR A 619 -21.78 14.32 -11.53
CA THR A 619 -20.32 14.16 -11.54
C THR A 619 -19.98 12.86 -12.24
N CYS A 620 -19.85 12.87 -13.56
CA CYS A 620 -19.24 11.72 -14.22
C CYS A 620 -17.78 11.63 -13.76
N GLY A 621 -17.43 10.56 -13.03
CA GLY A 621 -16.06 10.33 -12.56
C GLY A 621 -15.05 10.39 -13.71
N ALA A 622 -13.85 10.87 -13.42
CA ALA A 622 -12.78 10.98 -14.40
C ALA A 622 -12.34 9.59 -14.89
N ALA A 623 -11.95 9.49 -16.17
CA ALA A 623 -11.38 8.27 -16.73
C ALA A 623 -9.96 8.06 -16.17
N ASN A 624 -9.68 6.85 -15.67
CA ASN A 624 -8.40 6.51 -15.04
C ASN A 624 -7.57 5.58 -15.94
N TYR A 625 -6.33 5.96 -16.24
CA TYR A 625 -5.36 5.21 -17.04
C TYR A 625 -4.16 4.81 -16.15
N PRO A 626 -4.13 3.60 -15.58
CA PRO A 626 -3.10 3.18 -14.63
C PRO A 626 -1.79 2.77 -15.33
N GLU A 627 -1.12 3.71 -15.98
CA GLU A 627 0.08 3.47 -16.82
C GLU A 627 1.31 4.27 -16.35
N LEU A 628 2.51 3.79 -16.72
CA LEU A 628 3.75 4.57 -16.68
C LEU A 628 4.10 4.87 -18.14
N VAL A 629 3.65 6.00 -18.66
CA VAL A 629 3.67 6.28 -20.11
C VAL A 629 5.08 6.62 -20.56
N ILE A 630 5.56 5.98 -21.63
CA ILE A 630 6.85 6.29 -22.27
C ILE A 630 6.61 6.88 -23.65
N MET A 631 6.75 8.20 -23.76
CA MET A 631 6.62 8.95 -25.01
C MET A 631 8.00 9.09 -25.68
N TYR A 632 8.41 8.07 -26.43
CA TYR A 632 9.68 8.07 -27.19
C TYR A 632 9.54 8.49 -28.66
N LYS A 633 8.31 8.78 -29.10
CA LYS A 633 8.00 9.32 -30.43
C LYS A 633 7.33 10.68 -30.30
N PRO A 634 7.56 11.61 -31.25
CA PRO A 634 6.85 12.89 -31.26
C PRO A 634 5.39 12.67 -31.67
N VAL A 635 4.50 12.58 -30.69
CA VAL A 635 3.04 12.49 -30.88
C VAL A 635 2.34 13.64 -30.17
N ARG A 636 1.08 13.89 -30.52
CA ARG A 636 0.22 14.84 -29.82
C ARG A 636 -0.73 14.06 -28.92
N LEU A 637 -0.31 13.85 -27.67
CA LEU A 637 -1.11 13.20 -26.64
C LEU A 637 -2.05 14.24 -26.03
N GLN A 638 -3.35 14.00 -26.09
CA GLN A 638 -4.33 14.97 -25.65
C GLN A 638 -5.52 14.32 -24.95
N GLY A 639 -5.89 14.81 -23.79
CA GLY A 639 -7.16 14.47 -23.14
C GLY A 639 -8.28 15.44 -23.53
N VAL A 640 -9.54 14.99 -23.40
CA VAL A 640 -10.71 15.84 -23.61
C VAL A 640 -10.83 16.99 -22.60
N GLY A 641 -10.10 16.90 -21.49
CA GLY A 641 -10.02 17.91 -20.42
C GLY A 641 -9.34 17.32 -19.19
N ALA A 642 -8.44 18.08 -18.55
CA ALA A 642 -7.59 17.57 -17.47
C ALA A 642 -8.38 17.00 -16.29
N ALA A 643 -9.49 17.66 -15.93
CA ALA A 643 -10.37 17.19 -14.86
C ALA A 643 -11.07 15.85 -15.17
N SER A 644 -11.13 15.42 -16.44
CA SER A 644 -11.82 14.20 -16.87
C SER A 644 -10.89 13.05 -17.23
N VAL A 645 -9.58 13.28 -17.36
CA VAL A 645 -8.60 12.30 -17.86
C VAL A 645 -7.44 12.22 -16.88
N ILE A 646 -7.36 11.13 -16.13
CA ILE A 646 -6.32 10.89 -15.13
C ILE A 646 -5.37 9.80 -15.62
N ILE A 647 -4.08 10.12 -15.73
CA ILE A 647 -3.01 9.14 -15.88
C ILE A 647 -2.49 8.84 -14.46
N ASN A 648 -2.68 7.61 -14.01
CA ASN A 648 -2.27 7.17 -12.69
C ASN A 648 -0.94 6.40 -12.76
N ALA A 649 0.11 7.09 -12.33
CA ALA A 649 1.51 6.67 -12.34
C ALA A 649 1.91 5.77 -11.15
N THR A 650 0.95 5.25 -10.38
CA THR A 650 1.27 4.31 -9.29
C THR A 650 2.08 3.12 -9.82
N LYS A 651 3.17 2.76 -9.13
CA LYS A 651 4.15 1.75 -9.56
C LYS A 651 3.79 0.30 -9.19
N TYR A 652 2.56 0.08 -8.75
CA TYR A 652 2.05 -1.24 -8.38
C TYR A 652 1.09 -1.78 -9.45
N PRO A 653 1.11 -3.10 -9.72
CA PRO A 653 2.03 -4.10 -9.14
C PRO A 653 3.47 -3.89 -9.63
N THR A 654 4.47 -4.43 -8.92
CA THR A 654 5.90 -4.14 -9.18
C THR A 654 6.36 -4.46 -10.60
N GLN A 655 5.68 -5.40 -11.28
CA GLN A 655 5.90 -5.73 -12.68
C GLN A 655 5.75 -4.51 -13.61
N LYS A 656 4.97 -3.49 -13.22
CA LYS A 656 4.80 -2.24 -13.99
C LYS A 656 6.12 -1.50 -14.08
N LEU A 657 6.82 -1.38 -12.96
CA LEU A 657 8.13 -0.75 -12.91
C LEU A 657 9.21 -1.61 -13.57
N GLU A 658 9.16 -2.93 -13.40
CA GLU A 658 10.08 -3.85 -14.08
C GLU A 658 9.97 -3.76 -15.61
N THR A 659 8.74 -3.72 -16.13
CA THR A 659 8.46 -3.55 -17.57
C THR A 659 8.94 -2.19 -18.06
N TRP A 660 8.70 -1.13 -17.28
CA TRP A 660 9.20 0.20 -17.56
C TRP A 660 10.73 0.23 -17.66
N ARG A 661 11.45 -0.31 -16.65
CA ARG A 661 12.93 -0.39 -16.63
C ARG A 661 13.48 -1.12 -17.86
N SER A 662 12.91 -2.27 -18.19
CA SER A 662 13.32 -3.06 -19.36
C SER A 662 13.11 -2.29 -20.67
N THR A 663 12.00 -1.55 -20.78
CA THR A 663 11.68 -0.74 -21.96
C THR A 663 12.65 0.44 -22.10
N ILE A 664 12.93 1.16 -21.01
CA ILE A 664 13.89 2.28 -20.99
C ILE A 664 15.29 1.80 -21.41
N ASN A 665 15.79 0.71 -20.82
CA ASN A 665 17.08 0.13 -21.21
C ASN A 665 17.13 -0.19 -22.71
N THR A 666 16.09 -0.83 -23.23
CA THR A 666 15.99 -1.18 -24.65
C THR A 666 16.01 0.06 -25.55
N LEU A 667 15.30 1.14 -25.17
CA LEU A 667 15.29 2.40 -25.91
C LEU A 667 16.69 3.04 -25.98
N PHE A 668 17.47 2.99 -24.90
CA PHE A 668 18.87 3.42 -24.87
C PHE A 668 19.85 2.41 -25.52
N GLY A 669 19.34 1.29 -26.04
CA GLY A 669 20.15 0.27 -26.69
C GLY A 669 20.94 -0.59 -25.70
N LEU A 670 20.34 -0.99 -24.59
CA LEU A 670 20.91 -1.88 -23.58
C LEU A 670 20.06 -3.14 -23.39
N ASP A 671 20.69 -4.28 -23.09
CA ASP A 671 20.00 -5.48 -22.61
C ASP A 671 19.74 -5.44 -21.09
N SER A 672 19.12 -6.50 -20.55
CA SER A 672 18.81 -6.61 -19.12
C SER A 672 20.05 -6.71 -18.22
N GLN A 673 21.22 -6.98 -18.77
CA GLN A 673 22.51 -7.04 -18.08
C GLN A 673 23.33 -5.76 -18.26
N GLY A 674 22.83 -4.79 -19.03
CA GLY A 674 23.50 -3.51 -19.30
C GLY A 674 24.53 -3.55 -20.41
N ASN A 675 24.57 -4.61 -21.21
CA ASN A 675 25.44 -4.66 -22.38
C ASN A 675 24.83 -3.81 -23.50
N THR A 676 25.70 -3.14 -24.24
CA THR A 676 25.30 -2.38 -25.43
C THR A 676 24.73 -3.29 -26.51
N LEU A 677 23.55 -2.95 -27.02
CA LEU A 677 22.92 -3.50 -28.21
C LEU A 677 23.29 -2.60 -29.41
N PRO A 678 24.18 -3.03 -30.32
CA PRO A 678 24.65 -2.18 -31.41
C PRO A 678 23.56 -1.87 -32.44
N GLY A 679 23.39 -0.60 -32.82
CA GLY A 679 22.50 -0.16 -33.90
C GLY A 679 21.01 -0.11 -33.54
N THR A 680 20.64 -0.31 -32.27
CA THR A 680 19.26 -0.32 -31.78
C THR A 680 18.76 0.94 -31.05
N PRO A 681 19.57 1.94 -30.62
CA PRO A 681 19.05 2.99 -29.73
C PRO A 681 18.05 3.90 -30.43
N GLN A 682 16.83 3.94 -29.88
CA GLN A 682 15.71 4.78 -30.33
C GLN A 682 15.75 6.17 -29.71
N VAL A 683 16.51 6.34 -28.63
CA VAL A 683 16.70 7.62 -27.91
C VAL A 683 18.19 7.82 -27.67
N ASP A 684 18.62 9.07 -27.48
CA ASP A 684 20.04 9.37 -27.26
C ASP A 684 20.28 9.96 -25.86
N PRO A 685 21.40 9.63 -25.20
CA PRO A 685 21.78 10.25 -23.94
C PRO A 685 22.10 11.74 -24.12
N LEU A 686 21.94 12.51 -23.05
CA LEU A 686 22.46 13.87 -22.98
C LEU A 686 24.00 13.87 -22.88
N PRO A 687 24.69 14.93 -23.32
CA PRO A 687 26.13 15.05 -23.12
C PRO A 687 26.51 14.89 -21.64
N GLY A 688 27.36 13.90 -21.33
CA GLY A 688 27.79 13.61 -19.96
C GLY A 688 26.80 12.77 -19.13
N GLN A 689 25.65 12.39 -19.68
CA GLN A 689 24.76 11.43 -19.03
C GLN A 689 25.39 10.04 -19.10
N GLU A 690 25.65 9.46 -17.93
CA GLU A 690 26.09 8.08 -17.83
C GLU A 690 24.92 7.14 -18.15
N ILE A 691 25.19 6.18 -19.04
CA ILE A 691 24.28 5.09 -19.39
C ILE A 691 25.00 3.82 -18.96
N THR A 692 25.01 3.58 -17.66
CA THR A 692 25.30 2.25 -17.12
C THR A 692 23.98 1.49 -17.16
N GLY A 693 23.95 0.29 -17.72
CA GLY A 693 22.74 -0.53 -17.74
C GLY A 693 22.84 -1.67 -16.74
N GLY A 694 21.72 -2.38 -16.55
CA GLY A 694 21.66 -3.66 -15.83
C GLY A 694 20.58 -3.69 -14.75
N ILE A 695 19.78 -4.76 -14.73
CA ILE A 695 18.74 -5.08 -13.74
C ILE A 695 19.35 -5.70 -12.46
N LEU A 696 20.66 -5.95 -12.45
CA LEU A 696 21.37 -6.69 -11.39
C LEU A 696 21.67 -5.88 -10.11
N LEU A 697 21.39 -4.59 -10.09
CA LEU A 697 21.44 -3.78 -8.87
C LEU A 697 20.03 -3.31 -8.56
N LEU A 698 19.64 -3.35 -7.29
CA LEU A 698 18.37 -2.83 -6.76
C LEU A 698 18.18 -1.30 -7.00
N GLU A 699 19.04 -0.67 -7.79
CA GLU A 699 19.01 0.73 -8.17
C GLU A 699 19.05 0.88 -9.70
N PRO A 700 18.12 1.64 -10.31
CA PRO A 700 18.13 1.93 -11.74
C PRO A 700 19.41 2.65 -12.17
N SER A 701 20.04 2.14 -13.22
CA SER A 701 21.30 2.66 -13.76
C SER A 701 21.11 3.64 -14.93
N VAL A 702 19.92 3.64 -15.55
CA VAL A 702 19.46 4.64 -16.53
C VAL A 702 18.23 5.38 -15.98
N LEU A 703 18.28 6.72 -15.92
CA LEU A 703 17.22 7.60 -15.37
C LEU A 703 16.86 7.27 -13.90
N GLY A 704 17.87 7.15 -13.04
CA GLY A 704 17.64 6.70 -11.67
C GLY A 704 16.79 7.66 -10.82
N THR A 705 16.95 8.97 -11.00
CA THR A 705 16.15 9.99 -10.32
C THR A 705 14.78 10.19 -10.97
N GLU A 706 14.63 9.83 -12.24
CA GLU A 706 13.41 10.04 -13.04
C GLU A 706 12.57 8.77 -13.23
N GLU A 707 12.89 7.75 -12.43
CA GLU A 707 12.27 6.44 -12.53
C GLU A 707 10.75 6.48 -12.30
N GLY A 708 10.02 6.04 -13.32
CA GLY A 708 8.57 5.91 -13.28
C GLY A 708 7.83 7.24 -13.14
N ALA A 709 8.34 8.31 -13.77
CA ALA A 709 7.54 9.51 -14.02
C ALA A 709 6.22 9.15 -14.74
N GLY A 710 5.14 9.88 -14.45
CA GLY A 710 3.82 9.56 -15.02
C GLY A 710 3.80 9.58 -16.55
N ILE A 711 4.47 10.56 -17.15
CA ILE A 711 4.85 10.57 -18.56
C ILE A 711 6.37 10.78 -18.65
N THR A 712 7.08 9.78 -19.17
CA THR A 712 8.51 9.84 -19.46
C THR A 712 8.71 10.16 -20.95
N VAL A 713 9.12 11.37 -21.28
CA VAL A 713 9.41 11.78 -22.66
C VAL A 713 10.89 11.59 -22.98
N LEU A 714 11.18 10.74 -23.96
CA LEU A 714 12.53 10.48 -24.45
C LEU A 714 12.63 10.80 -25.93
N ALA A 715 13.80 11.26 -26.36
CA ALA A 715 13.95 11.77 -27.71
C ALA A 715 15.30 11.38 -28.33
N LYS A 716 15.31 11.38 -29.67
CA LYS A 716 16.49 11.19 -30.48
C LYS A 716 17.05 12.54 -30.93
N GLY A 717 18.27 12.84 -30.53
CA GLY A 717 18.95 14.12 -30.78
C GLY A 717 20.21 14.02 -31.64
N LEU A 718 20.74 12.82 -31.87
CA LEU A 718 22.01 12.57 -32.55
C LEU A 718 21.80 11.79 -33.86
N ARG A 719 22.55 12.19 -34.88
CA ARG A 719 22.71 11.44 -36.12
C ARG A 719 23.58 10.20 -35.88
N ALA A 720 23.57 9.25 -36.81
CA ALA A 720 24.39 8.04 -36.73
C ALA A 720 25.91 8.31 -36.61
N ASN A 721 26.38 9.49 -37.03
CA ASN A 721 27.77 9.92 -36.87
C ASN A 721 28.06 10.64 -35.54
N GLY A 722 27.11 10.62 -34.59
CA GLY A 722 27.23 11.25 -33.27
C GLY A 722 27.04 12.78 -33.26
N THR A 723 26.72 13.41 -34.39
CA THR A 723 26.48 14.87 -34.42
C THR A 723 25.01 15.22 -34.14
N PRO A 724 24.71 16.31 -33.40
CA PRO A 724 23.35 16.72 -33.12
C PRO A 724 22.53 17.07 -34.37
N PHE A 725 21.22 16.80 -34.33
CA PHE A 725 20.27 17.33 -35.30
C PHE A 725 20.08 18.83 -35.09
N THR A 726 20.39 19.64 -36.10
CA THR A 726 20.16 21.10 -36.09
C THR A 726 18.96 21.53 -36.94
N ASN A 727 18.44 20.62 -37.77
CA ASN A 727 17.28 20.81 -38.63
C ASN A 727 16.76 19.44 -39.10
N CYS A 728 15.63 19.46 -39.80
CA CYS A 728 14.99 18.24 -40.30
C CYS A 728 15.37 17.84 -41.72
N ASN A 729 16.04 18.72 -42.50
CA ASN A 729 16.49 18.47 -43.87
C ASN A 729 15.47 17.70 -44.77
N GLY A 730 14.16 17.88 -44.54
CA GLY A 730 13.09 17.17 -45.26
C GLY A 730 12.87 15.70 -44.88
N ASN A 731 13.57 15.17 -43.87
CA ASN A 731 13.51 13.77 -43.46
C ASN A 731 12.65 13.60 -42.20
N SER A 732 11.33 13.79 -42.33
CA SER A 732 10.31 13.66 -41.27
C SER A 732 10.16 12.23 -40.70
N LYS A 733 11.08 11.32 -41.03
CA LYS A 733 10.95 9.87 -40.79
C LYS A 733 11.98 9.31 -39.80
N VAL A 734 12.79 10.13 -39.14
CA VAL A 734 13.66 9.63 -38.05
C VAL A 734 12.75 9.33 -36.85
N PRO A 735 12.52 8.06 -36.49
CA PRO A 735 11.67 7.73 -35.36
C PRO A 735 12.29 8.33 -34.09
N GLY A 736 11.45 8.96 -33.27
CA GLY A 736 11.88 9.58 -32.00
C GLY A 736 12.53 10.96 -32.09
N ASN A 737 12.71 11.56 -33.27
CA ASN A 737 13.23 12.93 -33.37
C ASN A 737 12.10 13.99 -33.27
N PHE A 738 12.09 14.75 -32.18
CA PHE A 738 11.03 15.73 -31.89
C PHE A 738 11.14 17.03 -32.70
N LEU A 739 12.30 17.35 -33.27
CA LEU A 739 12.47 18.54 -34.11
C LEU A 739 11.62 18.46 -35.39
N CYS A 740 11.26 17.25 -35.83
CA CYS A 740 10.76 16.97 -37.18
C CYS A 740 9.29 16.63 -37.30
N ALA A 741 8.58 16.61 -36.18
CA ALA A 741 7.13 16.43 -36.15
C ALA A 741 6.54 17.17 -34.95
N ALA A 742 5.27 17.58 -35.06
CA ALA A 742 4.57 18.22 -33.97
C ALA A 742 4.38 17.23 -32.80
N ALA A 743 4.72 17.67 -31.59
CA ALA A 743 4.52 16.90 -30.37
C ALA A 743 3.88 17.78 -29.29
N SER A 744 2.93 17.23 -28.55
CA SER A 744 2.29 17.94 -27.44
C SER A 744 1.74 17.01 -26.37
N ILE A 745 1.62 17.51 -25.15
CA ILE A 745 0.88 16.88 -24.04
C ILE A 745 -0.10 17.93 -23.50
N ASP A 746 -1.41 17.67 -23.63
CA ASP A 746 -2.46 18.63 -23.28
C ASP A 746 -3.68 17.97 -22.63
N GLY A 747 -4.32 18.66 -21.68
CA GLY A 747 -5.64 18.29 -21.19
C GLY A 747 -5.70 16.99 -20.37
N VAL A 748 -4.62 16.65 -19.64
CA VAL A 748 -4.58 15.47 -18.76
C VAL A 748 -4.19 15.84 -17.32
N SER A 749 -4.73 15.10 -16.36
CA SER A 749 -4.27 15.08 -14.97
C SER A 749 -3.32 13.90 -14.74
N ILE A 750 -2.27 14.10 -13.93
CA ILE A 750 -1.30 13.05 -13.60
C ILE A 750 -1.24 12.88 -12.08
N THR A 751 -1.43 11.64 -11.60
CA THR A 751 -1.44 11.32 -10.17
C THR A 751 -0.61 10.08 -9.87
N GLY A 752 -0.35 9.81 -8.59
CA GLY A 752 0.30 8.56 -8.15
C GLY A 752 1.80 8.44 -8.45
N GLY A 753 2.45 9.50 -8.95
CA GLY A 753 3.90 9.52 -9.15
C GLY A 753 4.63 9.78 -7.83
N ASP A 754 5.48 8.84 -7.41
CA ASP A 754 6.28 8.89 -6.18
C ASP A 754 7.78 9.19 -6.43
N ALA A 755 8.24 9.08 -7.69
CA ALA A 755 9.54 9.54 -8.17
C ALA A 755 9.44 9.98 -9.65
N GLY A 756 10.43 10.74 -10.13
CA GLY A 756 10.48 11.27 -11.50
C GLY A 756 9.44 12.33 -11.89
N GLY A 757 8.45 12.57 -11.03
CA GLY A 757 7.45 13.64 -11.19
C GLY A 757 6.30 13.27 -12.13
N GLY A 758 5.45 14.27 -12.43
CA GLY A 758 4.32 14.08 -13.35
C GLY A 758 4.77 13.86 -14.79
N ILE A 759 5.57 14.79 -15.33
CA ILE A 759 6.12 14.71 -16.69
C ILE A 759 7.63 14.94 -16.63
N TYR A 760 8.39 13.92 -16.99
CA TYR A 760 9.82 14.03 -17.23
C TYR A 760 10.09 14.26 -18.72
N VAL A 761 10.98 15.20 -19.05
CA VAL A 761 11.33 15.51 -20.44
C VAL A 761 12.84 15.50 -20.63
N ASN A 762 13.31 14.60 -21.49
CA ASN A 762 14.68 14.60 -21.95
C ASN A 762 15.01 15.84 -22.81
N GLY A 763 16.23 16.38 -22.67
CA GLY A 763 16.65 17.62 -23.34
C GLY A 763 16.66 17.60 -24.88
N TRP A 764 16.55 16.43 -25.52
CA TRP A 764 16.45 16.31 -26.98
C TRP A 764 15.01 16.46 -27.52
N ALA A 765 13.99 16.56 -26.66
CA ALA A 765 12.58 16.69 -27.05
C ALA A 765 12.21 18.10 -27.57
N HIS A 766 12.91 18.57 -28.60
CA HIS A 766 12.77 19.92 -29.14
C HIS A 766 11.36 20.20 -29.67
N GLY A 767 10.79 21.35 -29.30
CA GLY A 767 9.49 21.80 -29.82
C GLY A 767 8.27 21.11 -29.21
N LEU A 768 8.45 20.26 -28.19
CA LEU A 768 7.35 19.71 -27.41
C LEU A 768 6.58 20.83 -26.70
N SER A 769 5.27 20.89 -26.90
CA SER A 769 4.36 21.79 -26.18
C SER A 769 3.67 21.06 -25.03
N ILE A 770 3.73 21.59 -23.82
CA ILE A 770 3.04 21.04 -22.64
C ILE A 770 2.14 22.15 -22.09
N SER A 771 0.83 21.91 -22.05
CA SER A 771 -0.18 22.92 -21.67
C SER A 771 -1.38 22.27 -21.00
N ASN A 772 -2.13 23.02 -20.20
CA ASN A 772 -3.43 22.60 -19.67
C ASN A 772 -3.45 21.22 -18.96
N ASN A 773 -2.36 20.88 -18.27
CA ASN A 773 -2.23 19.64 -17.50
C ASN A 773 -2.27 19.94 -16.00
N ARG A 774 -2.64 18.95 -15.19
CA ARG A 774 -2.79 19.09 -13.73
C ARG A 774 -2.07 18.02 -12.94
#